data_AF-A0AAD9EH95-F1
#
_entry.id   AF-A0AAD9EH95-F1
#
_cell.length_a   1.000
_cell.length_b   1.000
_cell.length_c   1.000
_cell.angle_alpha   90.00
_cell.angle_beta   90.00
_cell.angle_gamma   90.00
#
_symmetry.space_group_name_H-M   'P 1'
#
loop_
_entity.id
_entity.type
_entity.pdbx_description
1 polymer ?
#
loop_
_entity_poly.entity_id
_entity_poly.type
_entity_poly.pdbx_seq_one_letter_code
_entity_poly.pdbx_strand_id
1 'polypeptide(L)'
;MADTKVYRASTTAPVNIAVVKYWGKRDAKLNLPTNSSLSVTLSQADLRTLTTASCSASYTDGDSLILNGESSDVSGARTQACFRELRARRAALEAQNTSLPKLSTYPLKIVTENNFPTAAGLASSAAGFAALVRAIADLYELPDSPSELSLVARQGSGSACRSLFGGYVAWRMGEQADGSDSKADLVAEASHWPEMRALILVVSAAKKGVSSTSGMQQTVATSGLFKQRVAEVVPKHMAEMEDAIARRDFAQFAEVTMKDSNSFHSSCSDTYPPIFYMNDVSRAAIRAVEQINAAAGKTVAAYTFDAGPNAVIYYLEENAATVVGAFTPVLSAVTGWKDGASSLQSPVTLDETVAGIIKGGVSRVIQTGVGEGPIKSDIYLVGEDGQPAKRATRKMASSKEPKAIVIDERDSSGLIRRRWLHDSDGRLTEMPTENSPTTVSRLLTMNIRQVFSDAFFPIGYPDSVSKDYLGYQLYDSLQAFFSTITSLLANRAILQGLGVGDADSSATYALLLTILKDGISRLATIGFAYRFGLVIEPECKKYRFLADIFNDSAFFLDLFSPLFGSWTKVAALVVAEALRAMCGVAAGASKAALSKHFALRGNLSELNAKESSQETAVGLIGLIVGSFVVRHVESREAVFALMIILVFVHLGMNYLGVRCVQLNNFNQQRATIFFEEYMKTMGNVRLTPAEVAKRENIIFWKPVIYHDGRPFAKIVFAKSYADAMASGSVVLKETKQYKLCQCNTSGLVVIKILLFGHPLSEGISTTTLYAWFSAVSLVHSMMPDNDLERDYVEKLFANPSHLARAGWVQGDVSLDTSAAWMLPPNEDVDGKKDL
;
A
#
# COMPACT_ATOMS: atom_id res chain seq x y z
N MET A 1 17.88 40.61 -36.87
CA MET A 1 16.77 39.79 -36.36
C MET A 1 17.35 38.90 -35.27
N ALA A 2 16.75 38.83 -34.08
CA ALA A 2 17.21 37.89 -33.05
C ALA A 2 17.15 36.46 -33.62
N ASP A 3 18.20 35.66 -33.41
CA ASP A 3 18.21 34.26 -33.84
C ASP A 3 17.07 33.52 -33.12
N THR A 4 16.02 33.18 -33.86
CA THR A 4 14.83 32.46 -33.36
C THR A 4 14.96 30.96 -33.55
N LYS A 5 16.11 30.49 -34.06
CA LYS A 5 16.37 29.08 -34.33
C LYS A 5 16.39 28.29 -33.03
N VAL A 6 15.58 27.24 -32.99
CA VAL A 6 15.61 26.24 -31.92
C VAL A 6 16.63 25.16 -32.26
N TYR A 7 17.66 25.05 -31.42
CA TYR A 7 18.62 23.95 -31.47
C TYR A 7 18.10 22.81 -30.59
N ARG A 8 18.11 21.57 -31.08
CA ARG A 8 17.59 20.41 -30.34
C ARG A 8 18.41 19.14 -30.59
N ALA A 9 18.56 18.31 -29.57
CA ALA A 9 19.07 16.95 -29.67
C ALA A 9 18.20 16.01 -28.84
N SER A 10 18.05 14.77 -29.29
CA SER A 10 17.29 13.75 -28.57
C SER A 10 18.10 12.49 -28.39
N THR A 11 17.94 11.85 -27.23
CA THR A 11 18.72 10.68 -26.83
C THR A 11 17.84 9.75 -25.99
N THR A 12 17.95 8.44 -26.23
CA THR A 12 17.45 7.42 -25.29
C THR A 12 18.58 6.96 -24.37
N ALA A 13 18.28 6.72 -23.09
CA ALA A 13 19.23 6.12 -22.15
C ALA A 13 18.64 4.91 -21.41
N PRO A 14 19.47 3.91 -21.08
CA PRO A 14 19.04 2.69 -20.43
C PRO A 14 18.94 2.80 -18.91
N VAL A 15 18.16 1.90 -18.33
CA VAL A 15 18.20 1.58 -16.89
C VAL A 15 19.40 0.66 -16.63
N ASN A 16 20.03 0.79 -15.46
CA ASN A 16 21.01 -0.19 -14.97
C ASN A 16 20.57 -0.74 -13.60
N ILE A 17 20.93 -1.99 -13.31
CA ILE A 17 20.66 -2.65 -12.02
C ILE A 17 21.99 -3.05 -11.38
N ALA A 18 22.20 -2.62 -10.14
CA ALA A 18 23.43 -2.90 -9.42
C ALA A 18 23.50 -4.36 -8.96
N VAL A 19 24.60 -5.03 -9.26
CA VAL A 19 24.94 -6.37 -8.74
C VAL A 19 25.93 -6.29 -7.58
N VAL A 20 26.71 -5.21 -7.52
CA VAL A 20 27.41 -4.74 -6.31
C VAL A 20 26.86 -3.36 -5.97
N LYS A 21 26.22 -3.24 -4.79
CA LYS A 21 25.32 -2.13 -4.45
C LYS A 21 26.06 -0.86 -4.04
N TYR A 22 25.62 0.24 -4.64
CA TYR A 22 25.87 1.58 -4.14
C TYR A 22 24.88 1.91 -3.02
N TRP A 23 25.41 2.18 -1.82
CA TRP A 23 24.63 2.69 -0.70
C TRP A 23 25.56 3.50 0.20
N GLY A 24 25.25 4.77 0.44
CA GLY A 24 26.01 5.67 1.30
C GLY A 24 26.88 6.67 0.52
N LYS A 25 26.94 7.92 1.00
CA LYS A 25 27.78 8.98 0.41
C LYS A 25 28.81 9.47 1.43
N ARG A 26 30.07 9.50 1.01
CA ARG A 26 31.13 10.21 1.74
C ARG A 26 31.04 11.73 1.52
N ASP A 27 30.54 12.15 0.35
CA ASP A 27 30.24 13.54 0.04
C ASP A 27 28.87 13.65 -0.65
N ALA A 28 27.93 14.33 0.00
CA ALA A 28 26.57 14.49 -0.50
C ALA A 28 26.44 15.56 -1.60
N LYS A 29 27.33 16.57 -1.61
CA LYS A 29 27.32 17.68 -2.57
C LYS A 29 27.82 17.24 -3.93
N LEU A 30 28.92 16.48 -3.95
CA LEU A 30 29.54 15.94 -5.15
C LEU A 30 29.00 14.55 -5.55
N ASN A 31 28.12 13.97 -4.73
CA ASN A 31 27.63 12.59 -4.84
C ASN A 31 28.77 11.55 -4.87
N LEU A 32 29.76 11.68 -3.98
CA LEU A 32 30.86 10.71 -3.88
C LEU A 32 30.43 9.53 -2.99
N PRO A 33 30.60 8.29 -3.45
CA PRO A 33 30.09 7.13 -2.73
C PRO A 33 31.08 6.70 -1.63
N THR A 34 30.58 5.95 -0.64
CA THR A 34 31.44 5.31 0.36
C THR A 34 32.22 4.12 -0.19
N ASN A 35 31.73 3.49 -1.26
CA ASN A 35 32.31 2.32 -1.90
C ASN A 35 32.05 2.33 -3.41
N SER A 36 32.86 1.60 -4.18
CA SER A 36 32.60 1.35 -5.60
C SER A 36 31.35 0.48 -5.78
N SER A 37 30.77 0.48 -6.97
CA SER A 37 29.61 -0.35 -7.30
C SER A 37 29.68 -0.85 -8.73
N LEU A 38 28.98 -1.94 -9.04
CA LEU A 38 28.95 -2.53 -10.38
C LEU A 38 27.51 -2.86 -10.77
N SER A 39 27.13 -2.57 -12.01
CA SER A 39 25.79 -2.81 -12.55
C SER A 39 25.80 -3.45 -13.92
N VAL A 40 24.69 -4.12 -14.25
CA VAL A 40 24.36 -4.52 -15.62
C VAL A 40 23.39 -3.50 -16.21
N THR A 41 23.73 -2.96 -17.37
CA THR A 41 22.85 -2.09 -18.17
C THR A 41 21.81 -2.95 -18.88
N LEU A 42 20.54 -2.56 -18.80
CA LEU A 42 19.41 -3.28 -19.40
C LEU A 42 19.09 -2.74 -20.80
N SER A 43 18.57 -3.59 -21.68
CA SER A 43 18.23 -3.22 -23.06
C SER A 43 17.18 -2.11 -23.14
N GLN A 44 17.44 -1.09 -23.98
CA GLN A 44 16.51 0.01 -24.20
C GLN A 44 15.29 -0.41 -25.03
N ALA A 45 15.32 -1.58 -25.66
CA ALA A 45 14.15 -2.16 -26.31
C ALA A 45 13.01 -2.33 -25.30
N ASP A 46 13.33 -2.71 -24.06
CA ASP A 46 12.37 -2.98 -23.00
C ASP A 46 12.22 -1.77 -22.05
N LEU A 47 13.33 -1.18 -21.59
CA LEU A 47 13.33 -0.12 -20.57
C LEU A 47 14.23 1.05 -20.96
N ARG A 48 13.63 2.21 -21.24
CA ARG A 48 14.37 3.43 -21.61
C ARG A 48 13.71 4.73 -21.17
N THR A 49 14.56 5.73 -21.00
CA THR A 49 14.17 7.14 -20.93
C THR A 49 14.50 7.80 -22.25
N LEU A 50 13.54 8.48 -22.89
CA LEU A 50 13.77 9.35 -24.04
C LEU A 50 13.79 10.80 -23.55
N THR A 51 14.87 11.52 -23.84
CA THR A 51 14.99 12.95 -23.50
C THR A 51 15.34 13.75 -24.75
N THR A 52 14.59 14.82 -24.99
CA THR A 52 14.95 15.88 -25.92
C THR A 52 15.39 17.11 -25.14
N ALA A 53 16.62 17.57 -25.41
CA ALA A 53 17.12 18.85 -24.94
C ALA A 53 17.05 19.87 -26.09
N SER A 54 16.55 21.07 -25.82
CA SER A 54 16.60 22.18 -26.77
C SER A 54 17.04 23.49 -26.11
N CYS A 55 17.61 24.41 -26.90
CA CYS A 55 17.87 25.78 -26.48
C CYS A 55 17.61 26.77 -27.62
N SER A 56 17.26 28.00 -27.25
CA SER A 56 17.00 29.10 -28.17
C SER A 56 17.09 30.44 -27.45
N ALA A 57 17.55 31.48 -28.14
CA ALA A 57 17.48 32.85 -27.64
C ALA A 57 16.03 33.37 -27.52
N SER A 58 15.07 32.71 -28.17
CA SER A 58 13.64 33.08 -28.10
C SER A 58 12.92 32.56 -26.84
N TYR A 59 13.56 31.71 -26.04
CA TYR A 59 12.96 31.24 -24.78
C TYR A 59 13.08 32.32 -23.71
N THR A 60 11.97 32.78 -23.16
CA THR A 60 11.93 33.90 -22.20
C THR A 60 11.86 33.47 -20.73
N ASP A 61 11.46 32.23 -20.48
CA ASP A 61 11.06 31.78 -19.13
C ASP A 61 12.19 31.04 -18.38
N GLY A 62 13.43 31.19 -18.83
CA GLY A 62 14.59 30.49 -18.27
C GLY A 62 14.61 28.99 -18.57
N ASP A 63 15.38 28.24 -17.77
CA ASP A 63 15.49 26.79 -17.92
C ASP A 63 14.21 26.08 -17.47
N SER A 64 13.78 25.07 -18.21
CA SER A 64 12.55 24.31 -17.91
C SER A 64 12.72 22.82 -18.18
N LEU A 65 11.99 22.00 -17.42
CA LEU A 65 11.94 20.54 -17.60
C LEU A 65 10.50 20.04 -17.53
N ILE A 66 10.10 19.22 -18.50
CA ILE A 66 8.83 18.48 -18.52
C ILE A 66 9.15 16.99 -18.42
N LEU A 67 8.64 16.32 -17.40
CA LEU A 67 8.79 14.88 -17.19
C LEU A 67 7.44 14.20 -17.35
N ASN A 68 7.32 13.28 -18.33
CA ASN A 68 6.08 12.56 -18.63
C ASN A 68 4.85 13.48 -18.85
N GLY A 69 5.06 14.66 -19.42
CA GLY A 69 4.01 15.65 -19.67
C GLY A 69 3.72 16.63 -18.53
N GLU A 70 4.34 16.46 -17.36
CA GLU A 70 4.20 17.38 -16.22
C GLU A 70 5.43 18.27 -16.03
N SER A 71 5.22 19.53 -15.68
CA SER A 71 6.33 20.45 -15.37
C SER A 71 7.08 20.00 -14.12
N SER A 72 8.41 20.07 -14.16
CA SER A 72 9.29 19.67 -13.06
C SER A 72 10.24 20.81 -12.69
N ASP A 73 10.49 20.96 -11.40
CA ASP A 73 11.38 21.99 -10.87
C ASP A 73 12.85 21.69 -11.23
N VAL A 74 13.48 22.66 -11.90
CA VAL A 74 14.90 22.61 -12.28
C VAL A 74 15.79 23.39 -11.32
N SER A 75 15.24 24.12 -10.34
CA SER A 75 16.00 24.93 -9.38
C SER A 75 16.80 24.09 -8.37
N GLY A 76 16.48 22.80 -8.26
CA GLY A 76 17.19 21.87 -7.38
C GLY A 76 18.69 21.73 -7.71
N ALA A 77 19.51 21.67 -6.66
CA ALA A 77 20.97 21.65 -6.74
C ALA A 77 21.54 20.57 -7.68
N ARG A 78 20.87 19.42 -7.77
CA ARG A 78 21.28 18.29 -8.63
C ARG A 78 21.19 18.63 -10.12
N THR A 79 20.06 19.18 -10.55
CA THR A 79 19.83 19.58 -11.95
C THR A 79 20.70 20.77 -12.32
N GLN A 80 20.77 21.77 -11.43
CA GLN A 80 21.63 22.94 -11.62
C GLN A 80 23.12 22.58 -11.70
N ALA A 81 23.58 21.59 -10.96
CA ALA A 81 24.95 21.07 -11.10
C ALA A 81 25.19 20.53 -12.52
N CYS A 82 24.31 19.67 -13.04
CA CYS A 82 24.45 19.17 -14.40
C CYS A 82 24.44 20.28 -15.45
N PHE A 83 23.50 21.24 -15.35
CA PHE A 83 23.43 22.35 -16.31
C PHE A 83 24.67 23.23 -16.27
N ARG A 84 25.17 23.56 -15.08
CA ARG A 84 26.38 24.38 -14.92
C ARG A 84 27.59 23.71 -15.54
N GLU A 85 27.85 22.44 -15.23
CA GLU A 85 29.01 21.72 -15.77
C GLU A 85 28.96 21.58 -17.30
N LEU A 86 27.78 21.27 -17.86
CA LEU A 86 27.61 21.12 -19.32
C LEU A 86 27.72 22.46 -20.05
N ARG A 87 27.16 23.54 -19.48
CA ARG A 87 27.32 24.90 -20.01
C ARG A 87 28.76 25.36 -19.96
N ALA A 88 29.49 25.08 -18.88
CA ALA A 88 30.90 25.45 -18.77
C ALA A 88 31.75 24.78 -19.87
N ARG A 89 31.51 23.49 -20.14
CA ARG A 89 32.17 22.75 -21.24
C ARG A 89 31.82 23.34 -22.61
N ARG A 90 30.53 23.64 -22.86
CA ARG A 90 30.11 24.29 -24.10
C ARG A 90 30.72 25.69 -24.27
N ALA A 91 30.74 26.49 -23.21
CA ALA A 91 31.31 27.83 -23.23
C ALA A 91 32.82 27.81 -23.54
N ALA A 92 33.55 26.79 -23.07
CA ALA A 92 34.96 26.60 -23.41
C ALA A 92 35.16 26.37 -24.92
N LEU A 93 34.33 25.54 -25.56
CA LEU A 93 34.35 25.33 -27.02
C LEU A 93 34.03 26.63 -27.78
N GLU A 94 33.00 27.36 -27.34
CA GLU A 94 32.59 28.63 -27.93
C GLU A 94 33.63 29.75 -27.77
N ALA A 95 34.47 29.67 -26.74
CA ALA A 95 35.59 30.59 -26.52
C ALA A 95 36.78 30.26 -27.44
N GLN A 96 37.02 28.98 -27.73
CA GLN A 96 38.06 28.53 -28.66
C GLN A 96 37.69 28.75 -30.13
N ASN A 97 36.40 28.67 -30.47
CA ASN A 97 35.91 28.90 -31.83
C ASN A 97 34.74 29.90 -31.85
N THR A 98 35.05 31.14 -32.22
CA THR A 98 34.08 32.25 -32.27
C THR A 98 33.00 32.10 -33.34
N SER A 99 33.15 31.18 -34.30
CA SER A 99 32.13 30.89 -35.32
C SER A 99 30.98 30.02 -34.79
N LEU A 100 31.15 29.38 -33.62
CA LEU A 100 30.11 28.56 -33.00
C LEU A 100 28.97 29.41 -32.43
N PRO A 101 27.70 28.96 -32.53
CA PRO A 101 26.59 29.62 -31.87
C PRO A 101 26.78 29.57 -30.34
N LYS A 102 26.36 30.65 -29.66
CA LYS A 102 26.49 30.82 -28.20
C LYS A 102 25.41 30.06 -27.42
N LEU A 103 25.30 28.76 -27.67
CA LEU A 103 24.31 27.88 -27.06
C LEU A 103 24.43 27.82 -25.54
N SER A 104 25.64 27.99 -24.98
CA SER A 104 25.87 27.95 -23.52
C SER A 104 25.08 29.00 -22.73
N THR A 105 24.73 30.14 -23.38
CA THR A 105 24.00 31.25 -22.75
C THR A 105 22.49 31.17 -22.96
N TYR A 106 22.02 30.28 -23.83
CA TYR A 106 20.61 30.15 -24.13
C TYR A 106 19.88 29.36 -23.03
N PRO A 107 18.62 29.71 -22.72
CA PRO A 107 17.79 28.91 -21.84
C PRO A 107 17.55 27.51 -22.42
N LEU A 108 17.58 26.51 -21.55
CA LEU A 108 17.34 25.10 -21.88
C LEU A 108 15.88 24.73 -21.66
N LYS A 109 15.27 24.05 -22.62
CA LYS A 109 14.00 23.34 -22.45
C LYS A 109 14.26 21.86 -22.61
N ILE A 110 13.98 21.10 -21.56
CA ILE A 110 14.15 19.65 -21.53
C ILE A 110 12.76 19.00 -21.49
N VAL A 111 12.49 18.08 -22.40
CA VAL A 111 11.30 17.24 -22.34
C VAL A 111 11.76 15.80 -22.28
N THR A 112 11.30 15.05 -21.29
CA THR A 112 11.73 13.68 -21.03
C THR A 112 10.55 12.77 -20.72
N GLU A 113 10.59 11.54 -21.23
CA GLU A 113 9.59 10.50 -20.98
C GLU A 113 10.23 9.15 -20.69
N ASN A 114 9.61 8.37 -19.81
CA ASN A 114 9.99 6.98 -19.54
C ASN A 114 8.93 6.03 -20.12
N ASN A 115 9.34 4.91 -20.72
CA ASN A 115 8.40 3.85 -21.10
C ASN A 115 8.05 2.89 -19.93
N PHE A 116 8.51 3.21 -18.72
CA PHE A 116 8.24 2.50 -17.47
C PHE A 116 7.82 3.49 -16.37
N PRO A 117 7.06 3.04 -15.34
CA PRO A 117 6.56 3.95 -14.32
C PRO A 117 7.69 4.55 -13.47
N THR A 118 7.72 5.88 -13.34
CA THR A 118 8.78 6.61 -12.62
C THR A 118 8.91 6.20 -11.14
N ALA A 119 7.85 5.67 -10.52
CA ALA A 119 7.82 5.25 -9.12
C ALA A 119 8.04 3.74 -8.88
N ALA A 120 8.15 2.91 -9.92
CA ALA A 120 8.22 1.45 -9.80
C ALA A 120 9.56 0.89 -9.29
N GLY A 121 10.39 1.68 -8.60
CA GLY A 121 11.65 1.19 -8.02
C GLY A 121 12.74 0.75 -9.01
N LEU A 122 12.54 0.86 -10.33
CA LEU A 122 13.47 0.45 -11.39
C LEU A 122 14.53 1.51 -11.73
N ALA A 123 15.14 2.14 -10.71
CA ALA A 123 16.18 3.15 -10.88
C ALA A 123 15.85 4.29 -11.88
N SER A 124 14.60 4.76 -11.91
CA SER A 124 14.11 5.79 -12.85
C SER A 124 14.93 7.09 -12.86
N SER A 125 15.46 7.51 -11.72
CA SER A 125 16.31 8.71 -11.65
C SER A 125 17.68 8.51 -12.31
N ALA A 126 18.20 7.28 -12.35
CA ALA A 126 19.49 6.99 -12.97
C ALA A 126 19.40 7.14 -14.49
N ALA A 127 18.43 6.47 -15.12
CA ALA A 127 18.17 6.60 -16.55
C ALA A 127 17.79 8.04 -16.94
N GLY A 128 16.97 8.71 -16.11
CA GLY A 128 16.59 10.12 -16.30
C GLY A 128 17.76 11.08 -16.40
N PHE A 129 18.65 11.08 -15.40
CA PHE A 129 19.83 11.97 -15.41
C PHE A 129 20.86 11.57 -16.47
N ALA A 130 21.00 10.27 -16.78
CA ALA A 130 21.85 9.83 -17.88
C ALA A 130 21.34 10.34 -19.24
N ALA A 131 20.05 10.20 -19.51
CA ALA A 131 19.42 10.73 -20.73
C ALA A 131 19.52 12.25 -20.82
N LEU A 132 19.31 12.96 -19.70
CA LEU A 132 19.44 14.42 -19.63
C LEU A 132 20.87 14.88 -19.94
N VAL A 133 21.87 14.31 -19.27
CA VAL A 133 23.27 14.69 -19.49
C VAL A 133 23.68 14.38 -20.92
N ARG A 134 23.30 13.21 -21.44
CA ARG A 134 23.66 12.83 -22.81
C ARG A 134 22.95 13.69 -23.86
N ALA A 135 21.66 13.97 -23.72
CA ALA A 135 20.92 14.81 -24.67
C ALA A 135 21.46 16.25 -24.70
N ILE A 136 21.84 16.82 -23.55
CA ILE A 136 22.47 18.15 -23.51
C ILE A 136 23.88 18.10 -24.08
N ALA A 137 24.67 17.06 -23.81
CA ALA A 137 26.00 16.90 -24.43
C ALA A 137 25.90 16.78 -25.96
N ASP A 138 24.93 16.02 -26.47
CA ASP A 138 24.67 15.89 -27.90
C ASP A 138 24.17 17.22 -28.50
N LEU A 139 23.33 18.00 -27.78
CA LEU A 139 22.89 19.36 -28.18
C LEU A 139 24.06 20.34 -28.27
N TYR A 140 24.99 20.26 -27.32
CA TYR A 140 26.15 21.13 -27.23
C TYR A 140 27.35 20.65 -28.04
N GLU A 141 27.23 19.50 -28.71
CA GLU A 141 28.29 18.87 -29.52
C GLU A 141 29.59 18.72 -28.71
N LEU A 142 29.45 18.29 -27.45
CA LEU A 142 30.58 18.11 -26.56
C LEU A 142 31.44 16.92 -27.01
N PRO A 143 32.78 17.05 -27.08
CA PRO A 143 33.68 15.96 -27.48
C PRO A 143 33.94 14.95 -26.36
N ASP A 144 33.39 15.18 -25.18
CA ASP A 144 33.60 14.39 -23.97
C ASP A 144 33.21 12.93 -24.16
N SER A 145 34.08 12.03 -23.68
CA SER A 145 33.82 10.61 -23.62
C SER A 145 32.69 10.27 -22.64
N PRO A 146 32.05 9.09 -22.75
CA PRO A 146 31.07 8.66 -21.77
C PRO A 146 31.60 8.64 -20.32
N SER A 147 32.90 8.35 -20.14
CA SER A 147 33.54 8.40 -18.81
C SER A 147 33.60 9.83 -18.26
N GLU A 148 33.93 10.82 -19.09
CA GLU A 148 33.97 12.24 -18.67
C GLU A 148 32.58 12.82 -18.43
N LEU A 149 31.59 12.43 -19.23
CA LEU A 149 30.19 12.80 -19.00
C LEU A 149 29.64 12.14 -17.72
N SER A 150 30.20 10.99 -17.31
CA SER A 150 29.73 10.28 -16.13
C SER A 150 29.98 11.05 -14.83
N LEU A 151 31.02 11.91 -14.80
CA LEU A 151 31.29 12.86 -13.72
C LEU A 151 30.13 13.84 -13.51
N VAL A 152 29.52 14.29 -14.62
CA VAL A 152 28.36 15.20 -14.59
C VAL A 152 27.10 14.45 -14.18
N ALA A 153 26.87 13.27 -14.78
CA ALA A 153 25.71 12.43 -14.45
C ALA A 153 25.70 12.02 -12.97
N ARG A 154 26.87 11.74 -12.38
CA ARG A 154 27.04 11.46 -10.94
C ARG A 154 26.48 12.57 -10.06
N GLN A 155 26.80 13.84 -10.35
CA GLN A 155 26.31 14.98 -9.58
C GLN A 155 24.78 15.13 -9.68
N GLY A 156 24.22 14.78 -10.82
CA GLY A 156 22.77 14.70 -11.03
C GLY A 156 22.14 13.57 -10.22
N SER A 157 22.62 12.34 -10.36
CA SER A 157 22.17 11.18 -9.59
C SER A 157 23.31 10.18 -9.55
N GLY A 158 23.89 9.86 -8.39
CA GLY A 158 25.10 9.02 -8.29
C GLY A 158 25.15 7.84 -9.25
N SER A 159 24.14 6.95 -9.22
CA SER A 159 24.04 5.77 -10.10
C SER A 159 23.78 6.06 -11.59
N ALA A 160 23.43 7.29 -11.98
CA ALA A 160 23.26 7.67 -13.39
C ALA A 160 24.57 7.62 -14.16
N CYS A 161 25.72 7.78 -13.49
CA CYS A 161 27.02 7.67 -14.14
C CYS A 161 27.20 6.33 -14.87
N ARG A 162 26.68 5.23 -14.29
CA ARG A 162 26.77 3.89 -14.87
C ARG A 162 25.87 3.70 -16.09
N SER A 163 24.77 4.45 -16.19
CA SER A 163 23.87 4.44 -17.36
C SER A 163 24.43 5.19 -18.58
N LEU A 164 25.65 5.73 -18.53
CA LEU A 164 26.32 6.27 -19.71
C LEU A 164 27.04 5.22 -20.56
N PHE A 165 27.07 3.97 -20.10
CA PHE A 165 27.68 2.84 -20.80
C PHE A 165 26.68 1.68 -20.95
N GLY A 166 26.88 0.87 -21.98
CA GLY A 166 26.23 -0.43 -22.13
C GLY A 166 26.95 -1.53 -21.35
N GLY A 167 26.40 -2.73 -21.35
CA GLY A 167 27.07 -3.91 -20.81
C GLY A 167 27.19 -3.90 -19.28
N TYR A 168 28.41 -4.08 -18.81
CA TYR A 168 28.77 -4.23 -17.40
C TYR A 168 29.63 -3.04 -16.98
N VAL A 169 29.15 -2.29 -15.99
CA VAL A 169 29.67 -0.95 -15.71
C VAL A 169 29.98 -0.80 -14.23
N ALA A 170 31.22 -0.45 -13.92
CA ALA A 170 31.66 -0.07 -12.59
C ALA A 170 31.50 1.44 -12.39
N TRP A 171 31.08 1.86 -11.21
CA TRP A 171 31.33 3.20 -10.71
C TRP A 171 32.47 3.11 -9.70
N ARG A 172 33.63 3.63 -10.10
CA ARG A 172 34.81 3.72 -9.26
C ARG A 172 34.59 4.81 -8.21
N MET A 173 34.79 4.49 -6.93
CA MET A 173 34.51 5.45 -5.87
C MET A 173 35.41 6.68 -5.92
N GLY A 174 36.63 6.55 -6.45
CA GLY A 174 37.65 7.59 -6.43
C GLY A 174 38.18 7.87 -5.02
N GLU A 175 39.36 8.46 -4.96
CA GLU A 175 40.07 8.85 -3.74
C GLU A 175 40.20 10.36 -3.62
N GLN A 176 40.14 11.09 -4.74
CA GLN A 176 40.29 12.55 -4.75
C GLN A 176 39.05 13.23 -4.15
N ALA A 177 39.31 14.26 -3.34
CA ALA A 177 38.27 15.01 -2.63
C ALA A 177 37.41 15.86 -3.57
N ASP A 178 37.95 16.29 -4.71
CA ASP A 178 37.21 17.00 -5.76
C ASP A 178 36.31 16.06 -6.60
N GLY A 179 36.50 14.75 -6.44
CA GLY A 179 35.77 13.72 -7.15
C GLY A 179 36.12 13.61 -8.64
N SER A 180 37.25 14.13 -9.10
CA SER A 180 37.67 14.07 -10.51
C SER A 180 37.92 12.64 -11.00
N ASP A 181 38.21 11.71 -10.08
CA ASP A 181 38.46 10.29 -10.32
C ASP A 181 37.26 9.38 -9.99
N SER A 182 36.18 9.92 -9.42
CA SER A 182 34.96 9.17 -9.10
C SER A 182 34.02 9.08 -10.30
N LYS A 183 34.33 8.19 -11.25
CA LYS A 183 33.63 8.10 -12.54
C LYS A 183 33.20 6.67 -12.88
N ALA A 184 32.32 6.56 -13.88
CA ALA A 184 31.96 5.28 -14.45
C ALA A 184 33.06 4.77 -15.39
N ASP A 185 33.23 3.46 -15.35
CA ASP A 185 34.24 2.68 -16.03
C ASP A 185 33.60 1.43 -16.64
N LEU A 186 33.95 1.12 -17.88
CA LEU A 186 33.36 0.01 -18.61
C LEU A 186 34.15 -1.26 -18.28
N VAL A 187 33.50 -2.19 -17.59
CA VAL A 187 34.10 -3.49 -17.25
C VAL A 187 34.06 -4.41 -18.46
N ALA A 188 32.91 -4.49 -19.13
CA ALA A 188 32.74 -5.26 -20.35
C ALA A 188 31.57 -4.75 -21.19
N GLU A 189 31.71 -4.79 -22.50
CA GLU A 189 30.64 -4.46 -23.45
C GLU A 189 29.46 -5.44 -23.35
N ALA A 190 28.27 -5.03 -23.81
CA ALA A 190 27.11 -5.92 -23.84
C ALA A 190 27.36 -7.20 -24.69
N SER A 191 28.14 -7.06 -25.76
CA SER A 191 28.57 -8.16 -26.63
C SER A 191 29.54 -9.14 -25.96
N HIS A 192 30.14 -8.77 -24.82
CA HIS A 192 31.01 -9.68 -24.08
C HIS A 192 30.21 -10.82 -23.44
N TRP A 193 28.97 -10.61 -23.02
CA TRP A 193 28.17 -11.69 -22.43
C TRP A 193 26.68 -11.49 -22.76
N PRO A 194 26.33 -11.65 -24.05
CA PRO A 194 25.02 -11.30 -24.58
C PRO A 194 23.91 -12.25 -24.16
N GLU A 195 24.22 -13.43 -23.62
CA GLU A 195 23.27 -14.43 -23.13
C GLU A 195 22.66 -14.03 -21.78
N MET A 196 23.18 -13.01 -21.11
CA MET A 196 22.66 -12.53 -19.83
C MET A 196 21.24 -11.96 -20.01
N ARG A 197 20.29 -12.52 -19.26
CA ARG A 197 18.87 -12.13 -19.23
C ARG A 197 18.47 -11.69 -17.82
N ALA A 198 17.40 -10.91 -17.73
CA ALA A 198 16.81 -10.48 -16.46
C ALA A 198 15.29 -10.62 -16.51
N LEU A 199 14.72 -11.23 -15.47
CA LEU A 199 13.28 -11.25 -15.18
C LEU A 199 13.02 -10.36 -13.98
N ILE A 200 12.21 -9.32 -14.16
CA ILE A 200 11.86 -8.39 -13.11
C ILE A 200 10.44 -8.70 -12.63
N LEU A 201 10.30 -8.98 -11.33
CA LEU A 201 9.00 -9.15 -10.68
C LEU A 201 8.59 -7.84 -10.00
N VAL A 202 7.57 -7.18 -10.56
CA VAL A 202 7.09 -5.88 -10.06
C VAL A 202 6.07 -6.12 -8.95
N VAL A 203 6.54 -6.08 -7.70
CA VAL A 203 5.77 -6.32 -6.48
C VAL A 203 4.91 -5.13 -6.09
N SER A 204 5.43 -3.91 -6.21
CA SER A 204 4.66 -2.69 -5.93
C SER A 204 5.12 -1.52 -6.79
N ALA A 205 4.13 -0.77 -7.30
CA ALA A 205 4.33 0.52 -7.96
C ALA A 205 4.12 1.70 -7.00
N ALA A 206 3.82 1.44 -5.72
CA ALA A 206 3.58 2.49 -4.72
C ALA A 206 4.87 3.27 -4.38
N LYS A 207 4.70 4.54 -3.99
CA LYS A 207 5.82 5.40 -3.61
C LYS A 207 6.56 4.81 -2.40
N LYS A 208 7.90 4.80 -2.48
CA LYS A 208 8.78 4.29 -1.41
C LYS A 208 8.49 5.01 -0.09
N GLY A 209 8.38 4.26 1.02
CA GLY A 209 8.23 4.84 2.37
C GLY A 209 9.43 5.69 2.79
N VAL A 210 10.66 5.23 2.49
CA VAL A 210 11.91 5.97 2.72
C VAL A 210 12.67 6.14 1.41
N SER A 211 12.98 7.39 1.03
CA SER A 211 13.77 7.68 -0.17
C SER A 211 15.20 7.16 -0.04
N SER A 212 15.80 6.73 -1.15
CA SER A 212 17.17 6.19 -1.15
C SER A 212 18.20 7.19 -0.59
N THR A 213 18.07 8.49 -0.90
CA THR A 213 19.01 9.52 -0.41
C THR A 213 18.96 9.67 1.11
N SER A 214 17.77 9.75 1.70
CA SER A 214 17.62 9.86 3.15
C SER A 214 18.07 8.57 3.83
N GLY A 215 17.59 7.42 3.32
CA GLY A 215 17.90 6.11 3.88
C GLY A 215 19.40 5.82 3.91
N MET A 216 20.12 6.11 2.82
CA MET A 216 21.55 5.79 2.76
C MET A 216 22.41 6.63 3.69
N GLN A 217 22.07 7.90 3.89
CA GLN A 217 22.79 8.73 4.85
C GLN A 217 22.46 8.34 6.30
N GLN A 218 21.23 7.90 6.57
CA GLN A 218 20.88 7.33 7.87
C GLN A 218 21.68 6.05 8.15
N THR A 219 21.84 5.17 7.15
CA THR A 219 22.68 3.97 7.28
C THR A 219 24.13 4.33 7.57
N VAL A 220 24.71 5.28 6.84
CA VAL A 220 26.08 5.77 7.09
C VAL A 220 26.22 6.27 8.54
N ALA A 221 25.21 6.99 9.05
CA ALA A 221 25.26 7.58 10.37
C ALA A 221 25.09 6.58 11.52
N THR A 222 24.34 5.49 11.32
CA THR A 222 23.82 4.68 12.45
C THR A 222 24.15 3.19 12.39
N SER A 223 24.42 2.62 11.21
CA SER A 223 24.67 1.17 11.09
C SER A 223 26.11 0.81 11.43
N GLY A 224 26.27 -0.13 12.36
CA GLY A 224 27.57 -0.74 12.68
C GLY A 224 28.04 -1.69 11.59
N LEU A 225 27.12 -2.50 11.03
CA LEU A 225 27.42 -3.46 9.97
C LEU A 225 27.87 -2.79 8.67
N PHE A 226 27.35 -1.60 8.38
CA PHE A 226 27.67 -0.87 7.16
C PHE A 226 29.15 -0.47 7.08
N LYS A 227 29.81 -0.19 8.21
CA LYS A 227 31.25 0.12 8.24
C LYS A 227 32.09 -1.05 7.75
N GLN A 228 31.78 -2.25 8.25
CA GLN A 228 32.44 -3.49 7.83
C GLN A 228 32.16 -3.80 6.35
N ARG A 229 30.92 -3.56 5.91
CA ARG A 229 30.53 -3.74 4.50
C ARG A 229 31.40 -2.91 3.57
N VAL A 230 31.58 -1.62 3.87
CA VAL A 230 32.37 -0.70 3.05
C VAL A 230 33.86 -1.05 3.05
N ALA A 231 34.41 -1.40 4.22
CA ALA A 231 35.84 -1.65 4.37
C ALA A 231 36.31 -2.97 3.74
N GLU A 232 35.54 -4.06 3.91
CA GLU A 232 36.02 -5.40 3.60
C GLU A 232 35.15 -6.13 2.55
N VAL A 233 33.83 -6.02 2.66
CA VAL A 233 32.91 -6.83 1.83
C VAL A 233 32.87 -6.31 0.39
N VAL A 234 32.64 -5.01 0.22
CA VAL A 234 32.47 -4.44 -1.13
C VAL A 234 33.75 -4.50 -1.97
N PRO A 235 34.96 -4.16 -1.46
CA PRO A 235 36.18 -4.28 -2.26
C PRO A 235 36.41 -5.71 -2.78
N LYS A 236 36.17 -6.72 -1.93
CA LYS A 236 36.22 -8.13 -2.31
C LYS A 236 35.19 -8.48 -3.38
N HIS A 237 33.91 -8.12 -3.16
CA HIS A 237 32.84 -8.38 -4.12
C HIS A 237 33.07 -7.68 -5.47
N MET A 238 33.65 -6.48 -5.50
CA MET A 238 34.02 -5.81 -6.75
C MET A 238 35.04 -6.63 -7.55
N ALA A 239 36.10 -7.10 -6.90
CA ALA A 239 37.12 -7.92 -7.55
C ALA A 239 36.56 -9.25 -8.05
N GLU A 240 35.80 -9.96 -7.21
CA GLU A 240 35.16 -11.24 -7.58
C GLU A 240 34.13 -11.07 -8.70
N MET A 241 33.36 -9.97 -8.71
CA MET A 241 32.39 -9.68 -9.76
C MET A 241 33.05 -9.35 -11.10
N GLU A 242 34.12 -8.54 -11.09
CA GLU A 242 34.87 -8.21 -12.31
C GLU A 242 35.52 -9.46 -12.92
N ASP A 243 36.09 -10.34 -12.09
CA ASP A 243 36.62 -11.63 -12.52
C ASP A 243 35.52 -12.57 -13.06
N ALA A 244 34.37 -12.65 -12.38
CA ALA A 244 33.23 -13.43 -12.84
C ALA A 244 32.73 -12.97 -14.22
N ILE A 245 32.63 -11.65 -14.44
CA ILE A 245 32.23 -11.08 -15.73
C ILE A 245 33.29 -11.37 -16.80
N ALA A 246 34.57 -11.17 -16.49
CA ALA A 246 35.67 -11.43 -17.41
C ALA A 246 35.68 -12.90 -17.89
N ARG A 247 35.43 -13.84 -16.98
CA ARG A 247 35.41 -15.29 -17.26
C ARG A 247 34.04 -15.84 -17.70
N ARG A 248 32.99 -15.01 -17.74
CA ARG A 248 31.58 -15.42 -17.95
C ARG A 248 31.15 -16.52 -16.97
N ASP A 249 31.64 -16.44 -15.73
CA ASP A 249 31.35 -17.39 -14.66
C ASP A 249 30.02 -17.03 -13.99
N PHE A 250 28.93 -17.60 -14.49
CA PHE A 250 27.60 -17.30 -13.97
C PHE A 250 27.42 -17.70 -12.50
N ALA A 251 28.07 -18.77 -12.06
CA ALA A 251 27.94 -19.23 -10.68
C ALA A 251 28.54 -18.21 -9.70
N GLN A 252 29.75 -17.72 -9.99
CA GLN A 252 30.39 -16.68 -9.19
C GLN A 252 29.64 -15.35 -9.29
N PHE A 253 29.20 -14.96 -10.49
CA PHE A 253 28.36 -13.76 -10.70
C PHE A 253 27.09 -13.82 -9.84
N ALA A 254 26.41 -14.95 -9.85
CA ALA A 254 25.16 -15.16 -9.13
C ALA A 254 25.37 -15.11 -7.62
N GLU A 255 26.39 -15.80 -7.11
CA GLU A 255 26.73 -15.83 -5.70
C GLU A 255 27.03 -14.43 -5.15
N VAL A 256 27.90 -13.67 -5.83
CA VAL A 256 28.24 -12.31 -5.42
C VAL A 256 27.01 -11.40 -5.49
N THR A 257 26.20 -11.50 -6.55
CA THR A 257 24.98 -10.71 -6.72
C THR A 257 23.99 -10.92 -5.57
N MET A 258 23.73 -12.18 -5.19
CA MET A 258 22.79 -12.53 -4.12
C MET A 258 23.33 -12.14 -2.74
N LYS A 259 24.63 -12.41 -2.48
CA LYS A 259 25.30 -12.04 -1.22
C LYS A 259 25.33 -10.53 -1.03
N ASP A 260 25.65 -9.77 -2.07
CA ASP A 260 25.76 -8.33 -1.97
C ASP A 260 24.39 -7.65 -1.81
N SER A 261 23.36 -8.16 -2.50
CA SER A 261 21.97 -7.75 -2.28
C SER A 261 21.56 -7.96 -0.81
N ASN A 262 21.83 -9.14 -0.25
CA ASN A 262 21.52 -9.44 1.14
C ASN A 262 22.30 -8.55 2.11
N SER A 263 23.60 -8.38 1.90
CA SER A 263 24.46 -7.52 2.74
C SER A 263 24.01 -6.05 2.72
N PHE A 264 23.54 -5.54 1.58
CA PHE A 264 22.91 -4.22 1.48
C PHE A 264 21.65 -4.12 2.36
N HIS A 265 20.69 -5.03 2.23
CA HIS A 265 19.46 -4.99 3.02
C HIS A 265 19.68 -5.28 4.52
N SER A 266 20.71 -6.06 4.88
CA SER A 266 21.14 -6.21 6.27
C SER A 266 21.66 -4.89 6.84
N SER A 267 22.42 -4.11 6.07
CA SER A 267 22.86 -2.77 6.49
C SER A 267 21.69 -1.80 6.66
N CYS A 268 20.66 -1.91 5.80
CA CYS A 268 19.40 -1.16 5.97
C CYS A 268 18.64 -1.57 7.24
N SER A 269 18.61 -2.86 7.56
CA SER A 269 17.93 -3.37 8.77
C SER A 269 18.66 -3.00 10.06
N ASP A 270 19.99 -2.84 9.99
CA ASP A 270 20.86 -2.39 11.09
C ASP A 270 20.89 -0.85 11.25
N THR A 271 20.27 -0.11 10.33
CA THR A 271 20.09 1.34 10.45
C THR A 271 19.12 1.67 11.59
N TYR A 272 19.23 2.82 12.25
CA TYR A 272 18.26 3.25 13.26
C TYR A 272 17.61 4.60 12.92
N PRO A 273 16.27 4.70 12.79
CA PRO A 273 15.30 3.60 12.75
C PRO A 273 15.56 2.61 11.58
N PRO A 274 15.15 1.34 11.70
CA PRO A 274 15.40 0.32 10.68
C PRO A 274 14.68 0.62 9.38
N ILE A 275 15.35 0.30 8.27
CA ILE A 275 14.83 0.50 6.92
C ILE A 275 14.51 -0.87 6.32
N PHE A 276 13.23 -1.11 6.02
CA PHE A 276 12.76 -2.33 5.38
C PHE A 276 12.26 -2.05 3.96
N TYR A 277 13.06 -2.42 2.96
CA TYR A 277 12.67 -2.34 1.55
C TYR A 277 12.02 -3.62 1.04
N MET A 278 12.55 -4.78 1.45
CA MET A 278 11.99 -6.10 1.10
C MET A 278 10.75 -6.41 1.94
N ASN A 279 9.72 -6.95 1.29
CA ASN A 279 8.51 -7.46 1.93
C ASN A 279 8.42 -8.99 1.82
N ASP A 280 7.28 -9.58 2.18
CA ASP A 280 7.10 -11.04 2.11
C ASP A 280 7.15 -11.59 0.70
N VAL A 281 6.73 -10.81 -0.31
CA VAL A 281 6.82 -11.19 -1.71
C VAL A 281 8.28 -11.21 -2.17
N SER A 282 9.09 -10.24 -1.73
CA SER A 282 10.54 -10.24 -1.96
C SER A 282 11.19 -11.50 -1.35
N ARG A 283 10.83 -11.85 -0.12
CA ARG A 283 11.32 -13.07 0.56
C ARG A 283 10.86 -14.35 -0.15
N ALA A 284 9.65 -14.37 -0.68
CA ALA A 284 9.17 -15.50 -1.49
C ALA A 284 9.94 -15.63 -2.81
N ALA A 285 10.27 -14.52 -3.48
CA ALA A 285 11.10 -14.53 -4.67
C ALA A 285 12.52 -15.07 -4.41
N ILE A 286 13.12 -14.75 -3.25
CA ILE A 286 14.38 -15.37 -2.80
C ILE A 286 14.22 -16.90 -2.71
N ARG A 287 13.21 -17.38 -2.00
CA ARG A 287 12.95 -18.83 -1.85
C ARG A 287 12.71 -19.52 -3.19
N ALA A 288 12.01 -18.87 -4.12
CA ALA A 288 11.79 -19.39 -5.46
C ALA A 288 13.10 -19.57 -6.23
N VAL A 289 14.01 -18.58 -6.19
CA VAL A 289 15.32 -18.69 -6.85
C VAL A 289 16.18 -19.79 -6.23
N GLU A 290 16.19 -19.92 -4.90
CA GLU A 290 16.89 -21.02 -4.23
C GLU A 290 16.34 -22.40 -4.63
N GLN A 291 15.01 -22.55 -4.73
CA GLN A 291 14.38 -23.78 -5.21
C GLN A 291 14.74 -24.09 -6.66
N ILE A 292 14.76 -23.07 -7.53
CA ILE A 292 15.15 -23.20 -8.93
C ILE A 292 16.59 -23.69 -9.04
N ASN A 293 17.52 -23.08 -8.29
CA ASN A 293 18.93 -23.49 -8.28
C ASN A 293 19.11 -24.91 -7.72
N ALA A 294 18.42 -25.25 -6.62
CA ALA A 294 18.47 -26.57 -6.02
C ALA A 294 17.94 -27.65 -6.98
N ALA A 295 16.80 -27.41 -7.62
CA ALA A 295 16.20 -28.35 -8.58
C ALA A 295 17.03 -28.48 -9.86
N ALA A 296 17.72 -27.43 -10.29
CA ALA A 296 18.64 -27.48 -11.43
C ALA A 296 19.97 -28.19 -11.09
N GLY A 297 20.29 -28.42 -9.81
CA GLY A 297 21.55 -28.99 -9.35
C GLY A 297 22.77 -28.09 -9.56
N LYS A 298 22.57 -26.85 -10.00
CA LYS A 298 23.60 -25.83 -10.25
C LYS A 298 22.97 -24.44 -10.15
N THR A 299 23.78 -23.41 -9.94
CA THR A 299 23.30 -22.02 -9.92
C THR A 299 22.94 -21.55 -11.32
N VAL A 300 21.64 -21.40 -11.61
CA VAL A 300 21.08 -20.96 -12.90
C VAL A 300 20.31 -19.64 -12.82
N ALA A 301 20.00 -19.18 -11.61
CA ALA A 301 19.31 -17.93 -11.34
C ALA A 301 19.96 -17.17 -10.18
N ALA A 302 19.94 -15.83 -10.25
CA ALA A 302 20.46 -14.95 -9.19
C ALA A 302 19.47 -13.82 -8.91
N TYR A 303 19.00 -13.68 -7.68
CA TYR A 303 18.14 -12.56 -7.29
C TYR A 303 18.95 -11.35 -6.86
N THR A 304 18.40 -10.15 -7.07
CA THR A 304 18.89 -8.93 -6.46
C THR A 304 17.76 -7.93 -6.24
N PHE A 305 17.88 -7.13 -5.19
CA PHE A 305 16.89 -6.14 -4.78
C PHE A 305 17.56 -4.79 -4.54
N ASP A 306 16.99 -3.73 -5.12
CA ASP A 306 17.40 -2.35 -4.85
C ASP A 306 16.62 -1.78 -3.64
N ALA A 307 16.55 -0.45 -3.52
CA ALA A 307 15.78 0.24 -2.50
C ALA A 307 14.25 0.16 -2.76
N GLY A 308 13.69 -1.05 -2.74
CA GLY A 308 12.27 -1.38 -2.92
C GLY A 308 12.04 -2.90 -2.96
N PRO A 309 10.77 -3.35 -3.04
CA PRO A 309 10.43 -4.77 -2.93
C PRO A 309 10.58 -5.57 -4.23
N ASN A 310 10.85 -4.92 -5.36
CA ASN A 310 10.89 -5.56 -6.68
C ASN A 310 12.12 -6.46 -6.81
N ALA A 311 11.90 -7.70 -7.26
CA ALA A 311 12.98 -8.65 -7.51
C ALA A 311 13.48 -8.50 -8.94
N VAL A 312 14.79 -8.47 -9.12
CA VAL A 312 15.44 -8.66 -10.43
C VAL A 312 16.15 -10.01 -10.37
N ILE A 313 15.81 -10.90 -11.30
CA ILE A 313 16.34 -12.27 -11.36
C ILE A 313 17.18 -12.39 -12.62
N TYR A 314 18.49 -12.48 -12.48
CA TYR A 314 19.40 -12.77 -13.58
C TYR A 314 19.47 -14.26 -13.87
N TYR A 315 19.61 -14.59 -15.15
CA TYR A 315 19.80 -15.95 -15.66
C TYR A 315 20.46 -15.90 -17.04
N LEU A 316 21.06 -16.99 -17.49
CA LEU A 316 21.50 -17.12 -18.88
C LEU A 316 20.35 -17.59 -19.76
N GLU A 317 20.29 -17.12 -21.00
CA GLU A 317 19.24 -17.45 -21.98
C GLU A 317 18.99 -18.96 -22.12
N GLU A 318 20.03 -19.79 -22.10
CA GLU A 318 19.91 -21.26 -22.11
C GLU A 318 19.08 -21.84 -20.95
N ASN A 319 19.00 -21.14 -19.81
CA ASN A 319 18.25 -21.54 -18.63
C ASN A 319 16.85 -20.88 -18.56
N ALA A 320 16.40 -20.21 -19.63
CA ALA A 320 15.09 -19.55 -19.68
C ALA A 320 13.94 -20.52 -19.34
N ALA A 321 13.97 -21.75 -19.88
CA ALA A 321 12.94 -22.74 -19.59
C ALA A 321 12.84 -23.06 -18.09
N THR A 322 13.99 -23.26 -17.44
CA THR A 322 14.07 -23.57 -16.00
C THR A 322 13.61 -22.39 -15.14
N VAL A 323 14.09 -21.17 -15.44
CA VAL A 323 13.85 -19.98 -14.61
C VAL A 323 12.50 -19.34 -14.93
N VAL A 324 12.27 -18.92 -16.18
CA VAL A 324 11.03 -18.25 -16.59
C VAL A 324 9.86 -19.22 -16.48
N GLY A 325 10.02 -20.46 -16.96
CA GLY A 325 8.97 -21.47 -16.91
C GLY A 325 8.54 -21.87 -15.50
N ALA A 326 9.35 -21.62 -14.46
CA ALA A 326 8.94 -21.83 -13.07
C ALA A 326 7.97 -20.74 -12.57
N PHE A 327 8.08 -19.51 -13.09
CA PHE A 327 7.21 -18.40 -12.72
C PHE A 327 5.97 -18.27 -13.61
N THR A 328 6.03 -18.69 -14.87
CA THR A 328 4.92 -18.48 -15.82
C THR A 328 3.60 -19.15 -15.42
N PRO A 329 3.56 -20.40 -14.91
CA PRO A 329 2.32 -21.02 -14.42
C PRO A 329 1.71 -20.26 -13.23
N VAL A 330 2.57 -19.75 -12.34
CA VAL A 330 2.17 -19.02 -11.13
C VAL A 330 1.61 -17.64 -11.46
N LEU A 331 2.20 -16.97 -12.46
CA LEU A 331 1.93 -15.57 -12.84
C LEU A 331 1.29 -15.46 -14.23
N SER A 332 0.52 -16.46 -14.65
CA SER A 332 -0.11 -16.53 -15.98
C SER A 332 -1.09 -15.39 -16.25
N ALA A 333 -1.74 -14.86 -15.21
CA ALA A 333 -2.66 -13.72 -15.30
C ALA A 333 -1.96 -12.34 -15.33
N VAL A 334 -0.65 -12.29 -15.12
CA VAL A 334 0.12 -11.05 -15.03
C VAL A 334 0.63 -10.63 -16.42
N THR A 335 0.61 -9.33 -16.69
CA THR A 335 1.07 -8.77 -17.98
C THR A 335 2.59 -8.62 -18.04
N GLY A 336 3.13 -8.54 -19.27
CA GLY A 336 4.53 -8.21 -19.54
C GLY A 336 5.45 -9.38 -19.93
N TRP A 337 4.89 -10.58 -20.06
CA TRP A 337 5.56 -11.72 -20.69
C TRP A 337 5.83 -11.45 -22.17
N LYS A 338 7.01 -11.85 -22.66
CA LYS A 338 7.38 -11.89 -24.08
C LYS A 338 6.73 -13.10 -24.76
N ASP A 339 6.52 -13.02 -26.07
CA ASP A 339 5.93 -14.09 -26.88
C ASP A 339 6.70 -15.41 -26.67
N GLY A 340 5.97 -16.51 -26.48
CA GLY A 340 6.55 -17.83 -26.22
C GLY A 340 6.92 -18.13 -24.76
N ALA A 341 6.81 -17.17 -23.83
CA ALA A 341 7.08 -17.44 -22.41
C ALA A 341 6.12 -18.50 -21.81
N SER A 342 4.84 -18.50 -22.21
CA SER A 342 3.84 -19.47 -21.76
C SER A 342 4.06 -20.90 -22.28
N SER A 343 4.86 -21.07 -23.32
CA SER A 343 5.24 -22.40 -23.84
C SER A 343 6.48 -22.98 -23.18
N LEU A 344 7.17 -22.23 -22.32
CA LEU A 344 8.34 -22.73 -21.59
C LEU A 344 7.88 -23.69 -20.48
N GLN A 345 8.22 -24.97 -20.64
CA GLN A 345 8.01 -25.96 -19.60
C GLN A 345 9.24 -26.03 -18.70
N SER A 346 9.06 -25.70 -17.42
CA SER A 346 10.11 -25.88 -16.42
C SER A 346 9.98 -27.26 -15.77
N PRO A 347 11.10 -27.97 -15.53
CA PRO A 347 11.10 -29.13 -14.65
C PRO A 347 10.92 -28.74 -13.18
N VAL A 348 10.98 -27.44 -12.86
CA VAL A 348 10.87 -26.91 -11.50
C VAL A 348 9.42 -26.47 -11.24
N THR A 349 8.82 -27.05 -10.21
CA THR A 349 7.54 -26.58 -9.65
C THR A 349 7.84 -25.87 -8.33
N LEU A 350 7.43 -24.61 -8.22
CA LEU A 350 7.55 -23.85 -6.97
C LEU A 350 6.60 -24.43 -5.93
N ASP A 351 7.01 -24.43 -4.66
CA ASP A 351 6.11 -24.85 -3.59
C ASP A 351 4.84 -23.98 -3.53
N GLU A 352 3.72 -24.57 -3.12
CA GLU A 352 2.41 -23.89 -3.15
C GLU A 352 2.37 -22.61 -2.32
N THR A 353 3.13 -22.54 -1.22
CA THR A 353 3.14 -21.36 -0.34
C THR A 353 3.89 -20.21 -1.01
N VAL A 354 5.08 -20.46 -1.55
CA VAL A 354 5.87 -19.48 -2.30
C VAL A 354 5.13 -19.05 -3.55
N ALA A 355 4.54 -20.00 -4.29
CA ALA A 355 3.73 -19.71 -5.47
C ALA A 355 2.52 -18.82 -5.12
N GLY A 356 1.80 -19.14 -4.03
CA GLY A 356 0.66 -18.35 -3.56
C GLY A 356 1.03 -16.91 -3.21
N ILE A 357 2.12 -16.71 -2.46
CA ILE A 357 2.61 -15.37 -2.09
C ILE A 357 3.04 -14.56 -3.32
N ILE A 358 3.78 -15.19 -4.24
CA ILE A 358 4.24 -14.53 -5.48
C ILE A 358 3.03 -14.15 -6.35
N LYS A 359 2.07 -15.05 -6.51
CA LYS A 359 0.83 -14.80 -7.28
C LYS A 359 0.00 -13.66 -6.70
N GLY A 360 -0.13 -13.58 -5.38
CA GLY A 360 -0.87 -12.50 -4.71
C GLY A 360 -0.14 -11.16 -4.72
N GLY A 361 1.18 -11.16 -4.93
CA GLY A 361 2.03 -9.99 -4.70
C GLY A 361 2.64 -9.34 -5.95
N VAL A 362 2.73 -10.03 -7.08
CA VAL A 362 3.36 -9.51 -8.30
C VAL A 362 2.31 -8.94 -9.25
N SER A 363 2.43 -7.66 -9.56
CA SER A 363 1.50 -6.91 -10.42
C SER A 363 1.85 -6.93 -11.91
N ARG A 364 3.13 -7.10 -12.23
CA ARG A 364 3.67 -7.09 -13.60
C ARG A 364 5.00 -7.83 -13.64
N VAL A 365 5.33 -8.42 -14.78
CA VAL A 365 6.69 -8.90 -15.07
C VAL A 365 7.33 -8.10 -16.19
N ILE A 366 8.66 -8.05 -16.22
CA ILE A 366 9.42 -7.46 -17.32
C ILE A 366 10.56 -8.40 -17.65
N GLN A 367 10.58 -8.90 -18.88
CA GLN A 367 11.67 -9.74 -19.40
C GLN A 367 12.60 -8.88 -20.26
N THR A 368 13.87 -8.86 -19.91
CA THR A 368 14.90 -8.10 -20.62
C THR A 368 16.24 -8.83 -20.59
N GLY A 369 17.29 -8.18 -21.09
CA GLY A 369 18.66 -8.67 -21.06
C GLY A 369 19.66 -7.54 -21.00
N VAL A 370 20.94 -7.90 -21.04
CA VAL A 370 22.03 -6.92 -21.12
C VAL A 370 21.86 -6.04 -22.36
N GLY A 371 22.14 -4.75 -22.20
CA GLY A 371 21.81 -3.73 -23.19
C GLY A 371 22.92 -2.74 -23.48
N GLU A 372 22.68 -1.96 -24.50
CA GLU A 372 23.52 -0.87 -24.99
C GLU A 372 23.40 0.42 -24.17
N GLY A 373 24.44 1.26 -24.23
CA GLY A 373 24.47 2.59 -23.60
C GLY A 373 23.60 3.60 -24.35
N PRO A 374 23.60 4.89 -23.93
CA PRO A 374 22.74 5.91 -24.53
C PRO A 374 22.88 6.04 -26.05
N ILE A 375 21.76 6.17 -26.76
CA ILE A 375 21.69 6.25 -28.23
C ILE A 375 21.02 7.56 -28.65
N LYS A 376 21.60 8.24 -29.64
CA LYS A 376 20.96 9.40 -30.28
C LYS A 376 19.67 8.96 -30.99
N SER A 377 18.61 9.75 -30.86
CA SER A 377 17.27 9.46 -31.37
C SER A 377 16.83 10.53 -32.34
N ASP A 378 16.20 10.10 -33.44
CA ASP A 378 15.52 10.99 -34.40
C ASP A 378 14.07 11.29 -34.00
N ILE A 379 13.60 10.69 -32.90
CA ILE A 379 12.31 11.02 -32.27
C ILE A 379 12.56 12.20 -31.32
N TYR A 380 11.88 13.32 -31.57
CA TYR A 380 11.97 14.54 -30.78
C TYR A 380 10.66 14.80 -30.02
N LEU A 381 10.79 15.10 -28.73
CA LEU A 381 9.71 15.52 -27.83
C LEU A 381 9.50 17.04 -27.84
N VAL A 382 10.37 17.79 -28.52
CA VAL A 382 10.26 19.24 -28.73
C VAL A 382 10.27 19.51 -30.23
N GLY A 383 9.26 20.24 -30.71
CA GLY A 383 9.13 20.71 -32.10
C GLY A 383 10.18 21.76 -32.47
N GLU A 384 10.25 22.08 -33.76
CA GLU A 384 11.15 23.15 -34.27
C GLU A 384 10.71 24.54 -33.82
N ASP A 385 9.46 24.68 -33.42
CA ASP A 385 8.88 25.86 -32.78
C ASP A 385 9.24 25.97 -31.29
N GLY A 386 9.95 24.98 -30.73
CA GLY A 386 10.32 24.93 -29.32
C GLY A 386 9.17 24.57 -28.38
N GLN A 387 8.03 24.11 -28.92
CA GLN A 387 6.91 23.61 -28.14
C GLN A 387 7.00 22.08 -27.97
N PRO A 388 6.44 21.49 -26.90
CA PRO A 388 6.33 20.05 -26.79
C PRO A 388 5.61 19.45 -28.01
N ALA A 389 6.18 18.41 -28.61
CA ALA A 389 5.63 17.80 -29.83
C ALA A 389 4.23 17.21 -29.58
N LYS A 390 3.26 17.54 -30.43
CA LYS A 390 1.92 16.93 -30.42
C LYS A 390 2.04 15.47 -30.88
N ARG A 391 1.64 14.50 -30.04
CA ARG A 391 1.79 13.05 -30.32
C ARG A 391 1.15 12.65 -31.66
N ALA A 392 1.93 11.98 -32.51
CA ALA A 392 1.39 11.04 -33.49
C ALA A 392 1.03 9.73 -32.74
N THR A 393 -0.26 9.45 -32.59
CA THR A 393 -0.74 8.19 -32.01
C THR A 393 -0.43 7.03 -32.97
N ARG A 394 0.51 6.16 -32.57
CA ARG A 394 0.84 4.93 -33.29
C ARG A 394 -0.34 3.95 -33.14
N LYS A 395 -1.18 3.84 -34.18
CA LYS A 395 -2.24 2.82 -34.29
C LYS A 395 -1.58 1.42 -34.29
N MET A 396 -1.89 0.61 -33.28
CA MET A 396 -1.83 -0.85 -33.44
C MET A 396 -2.98 -1.26 -34.37
N ALA A 397 -2.67 -2.04 -35.40
CA ALA A 397 -3.63 -2.53 -36.36
C ALA A 397 -4.66 -3.43 -35.66
N SER A 398 -5.94 -3.06 -35.79
CA SER A 398 -7.07 -3.96 -35.55
C SER A 398 -8.18 -3.55 -36.51
N SER A 399 -8.51 -4.48 -37.40
CA SER A 399 -9.51 -4.35 -38.45
C SER A 399 -10.93 -4.29 -37.85
N LYS A 400 -11.57 -3.13 -37.97
CA LYS A 400 -13.01 -2.93 -38.20
C LYS A 400 -13.27 -1.42 -38.29
N GLU A 401 -13.99 -0.99 -39.32
CA GLU A 401 -14.37 0.42 -39.51
C GLU A 401 -15.08 0.96 -38.25
N PRO A 402 -14.64 2.10 -37.69
CA PRO A 402 -15.20 2.60 -36.46
C PRO A 402 -16.48 3.41 -36.73
N LYS A 403 -17.55 3.06 -36.02
CA LYS A 403 -18.67 3.99 -35.80
C LYS A 403 -18.19 5.12 -34.89
N ALA A 404 -18.78 6.31 -35.00
CA ALA A 404 -18.45 7.43 -34.12
C ALA A 404 -18.67 7.04 -32.64
N ILE A 405 -17.67 7.31 -31.79
CA ILE A 405 -17.65 6.93 -30.37
C ILE A 405 -17.49 8.20 -29.52
N VAL A 406 -18.34 8.36 -28.51
CA VAL A 406 -18.15 9.42 -27.51
C VAL A 406 -17.27 8.87 -26.38
N ILE A 407 -16.20 9.58 -26.06
CA ILE A 407 -15.18 9.21 -25.08
C ILE A 407 -15.17 10.25 -23.96
N ASP A 408 -15.43 9.83 -22.73
CA ASP A 408 -15.28 10.66 -21.54
C ASP A 408 -13.88 10.47 -20.94
N GLU A 409 -13.02 11.49 -20.98
CA GLU A 409 -11.76 11.49 -20.23
C GLU A 409 -12.05 11.82 -18.76
N ARG A 410 -11.71 10.87 -17.88
CA ARG A 410 -11.95 10.97 -16.44
C ARG A 410 -10.63 10.92 -15.69
N ASP A 411 -10.52 11.67 -14.60
CA ASP A 411 -9.39 11.52 -13.68
C ASP A 411 -9.54 10.27 -12.78
N SER A 412 -8.58 10.00 -11.89
CA SER A 412 -8.62 8.89 -10.92
C SER A 412 -9.87 8.91 -10.03
N SER A 413 -10.52 10.07 -9.97
CA SER A 413 -11.74 10.42 -9.28
C SER A 413 -13.02 10.02 -10.04
N GLY A 414 -12.94 9.76 -11.35
CA GLY A 414 -14.07 9.39 -12.20
C GLY A 414 -14.86 10.58 -12.76
N LEU A 415 -14.45 11.81 -12.44
CA LEU A 415 -15.09 13.03 -12.94
C LEU A 415 -14.66 13.30 -14.39
N ILE A 416 -15.60 13.68 -15.26
CA ILE A 416 -15.31 13.95 -16.67
C ILE A 416 -14.56 15.28 -16.77
N ARG A 417 -13.27 15.20 -17.08
CA ARG A 417 -12.39 16.34 -17.34
C ARG A 417 -12.65 16.92 -18.71
N ARG A 418 -12.85 16.05 -19.70
CA ARG A 418 -13.10 16.39 -21.10
C ARG A 418 -13.97 15.32 -21.74
N ARG A 419 -14.87 15.74 -22.62
CA ARG A 419 -15.67 14.82 -23.44
C ARG A 419 -15.23 14.97 -24.89
N TRP A 420 -15.05 13.85 -25.57
CA TRP A 420 -14.55 13.80 -26.95
C TRP A 420 -15.54 13.05 -27.82
N LEU A 421 -15.86 13.59 -28.99
CA LEU A 421 -16.49 12.84 -30.08
C LEU A 421 -15.37 12.37 -31.00
N HIS A 422 -15.17 11.06 -31.08
CA HIS A 422 -14.30 10.43 -32.05
C HIS A 422 -15.18 10.01 -33.24
N ASP A 423 -15.12 10.75 -34.34
CA ASP A 423 -15.95 10.44 -35.51
C ASP A 423 -15.48 9.17 -36.26
N SER A 424 -16.29 8.71 -37.22
CA SER A 424 -15.98 7.53 -38.04
C SER A 424 -14.76 7.70 -38.95
N ASP A 425 -14.33 8.95 -39.19
CA ASP A 425 -13.16 9.29 -40.01
C ASP A 425 -11.87 9.42 -39.16
N GLY A 426 -11.97 9.20 -37.85
CA GLY A 426 -10.85 9.20 -36.93
C GLY A 426 -10.47 10.58 -36.37
N ARG A 427 -11.32 11.60 -36.50
CA ARG A 427 -11.12 12.92 -35.88
C ARG A 427 -11.68 12.92 -34.47
N LEU A 428 -10.88 13.39 -33.52
CA LEU A 428 -11.33 13.73 -32.17
C LEU A 428 -11.76 15.19 -32.13
N THR A 429 -13.00 15.43 -31.74
CA THR A 429 -13.54 16.77 -31.48
C THR A 429 -13.88 16.88 -29.99
N GLU A 430 -13.32 17.85 -29.29
CA GLU A 430 -13.69 18.12 -27.90
C GLU A 430 -15.12 18.67 -27.86
N MET A 431 -16.00 17.98 -27.16
CA MET A 431 -17.37 18.43 -26.92
C MET A 431 -17.39 19.36 -25.70
N PRO A 432 -18.13 20.48 -25.77
CA PRO A 432 -18.26 21.38 -24.64
C PRO A 432 -18.94 20.66 -23.46
N THR A 433 -18.21 20.54 -22.34
CA THR A 433 -18.78 20.16 -21.04
C THR A 433 -19.40 21.40 -20.41
N GLU A 434 -20.71 21.38 -20.13
CA GLU A 434 -21.35 22.42 -19.31
C GLU A 434 -20.57 22.53 -17.98
N ASN A 435 -20.06 23.74 -17.69
CA ASN A 435 -19.32 24.16 -16.48
C ASN A 435 -17.79 24.07 -16.50
N SER A 436 -17.11 24.88 -17.32
CA SER A 436 -15.70 25.24 -17.06
C SER A 436 -15.42 26.72 -17.40
N PRO A 437 -15.23 27.60 -16.40
CA PRO A 437 -14.79 28.97 -16.62
C PRO A 437 -13.26 29.04 -16.82
N THR A 438 -12.84 30.03 -17.62
CA THR A 438 -11.48 30.25 -18.17
C THR A 438 -10.41 30.70 -17.14
N THR A 439 -9.18 30.25 -17.40
CA THR A 439 -7.97 30.17 -16.55
C THR A 439 -7.41 31.47 -15.93
N VAL A 440 -7.92 32.66 -16.23
CA VAL A 440 -7.32 33.93 -15.74
C VAL A 440 -7.90 34.40 -14.39
N SER A 441 -9.02 33.85 -13.92
CA SER A 441 -9.59 34.18 -12.59
C SER A 441 -9.01 33.38 -11.41
N ARG A 442 -8.20 32.34 -11.68
CA ARG A 442 -7.87 31.30 -10.68
C ARG A 442 -6.88 31.74 -9.59
N LEU A 443 -6.06 32.76 -9.82
CA LEU A 443 -5.07 33.25 -8.85
C LEU A 443 -5.63 34.29 -7.86
N LEU A 444 -6.74 34.95 -8.19
CA LEU A 444 -7.42 35.89 -7.29
C LEU A 444 -8.72 35.32 -6.69
N THR A 445 -9.13 34.13 -7.12
CA THR A 445 -10.24 33.39 -6.53
C THR A 445 -9.86 31.92 -6.34
N MET A 446 -8.91 31.64 -5.44
CA MET A 446 -8.86 30.29 -4.85
C MET A 446 -10.17 30.09 -4.11
N ASN A 447 -11.06 29.29 -4.69
CA ASN A 447 -12.30 28.90 -4.06
C ASN A 447 -11.92 28.14 -2.79
N ILE A 448 -12.03 28.79 -1.62
CA ILE A 448 -11.70 28.22 -0.30
C ILE A 448 -12.35 26.83 -0.14
N ARG A 449 -13.52 26.63 -0.77
CA ARG A 449 -14.21 25.34 -0.83
C ARG A 449 -13.38 24.23 -1.46
N GLN A 450 -12.59 24.49 -2.51
CA GLN A 450 -11.76 23.48 -3.16
C GLN A 450 -10.55 23.12 -2.31
N VAL A 451 -9.86 24.11 -1.73
CA VAL A 451 -8.72 23.86 -0.82
C VAL A 451 -9.19 23.09 0.41
N PHE A 452 -10.36 23.46 0.95
CA PHE A 452 -10.98 22.73 2.04
C PHE A 452 -11.34 21.30 1.62
N SER A 453 -11.93 21.13 0.43
CA SER A 453 -12.29 19.81 -0.09
C SER A 453 -11.06 18.92 -0.26
N ASP A 454 -9.98 19.45 -0.85
CA ASP A 454 -8.75 18.70 -1.11
C ASP A 454 -7.99 18.39 0.18
N ALA A 455 -8.15 19.19 1.24
CA ALA A 455 -7.56 18.93 2.54
C ALA A 455 -8.29 17.81 3.30
N PHE A 456 -9.62 17.81 3.25
CA PHE A 456 -10.44 16.96 4.13
C PHE A 456 -11.10 15.77 3.45
N PHE A 457 -11.30 15.76 2.13
CA PHE A 457 -11.94 14.64 1.44
C PHE A 457 -10.96 13.86 0.56
N PRO A 458 -11.18 12.54 0.37
CA PRO A 458 -10.40 11.75 -0.57
C PRO A 458 -10.59 12.24 -2.01
N ILE A 459 -9.55 12.08 -2.85
CA ILE A 459 -9.66 12.35 -4.28
C ILE A 459 -10.81 11.52 -4.86
N GLY A 460 -11.69 12.20 -5.59
CA GLY A 460 -12.86 11.58 -6.21
C GLY A 460 -14.07 11.43 -5.34
N TYR A 461 -14.06 12.06 -4.18
CA TYR A 461 -15.27 12.25 -3.40
C TYR A 461 -16.37 12.93 -4.27
N PRO A 462 -17.63 12.46 -4.22
CA PRO A 462 -18.14 11.40 -3.35
C PRO A 462 -17.99 9.96 -3.90
N ASP A 463 -17.62 9.77 -5.17
CA ASP A 463 -17.61 8.47 -5.85
C ASP A 463 -16.42 7.55 -5.52
N SER A 464 -15.43 8.06 -4.76
CA SER A 464 -14.29 7.29 -4.28
C SER A 464 -14.52 6.64 -2.92
N VAL A 465 -15.65 6.95 -2.28
CA VAL A 465 -16.04 6.40 -0.98
C VAL A 465 -17.44 5.82 -1.01
N SER A 466 -17.79 5.01 -0.02
CA SER A 466 -19.16 4.50 0.10
C SER A 466 -20.15 5.62 0.42
N LYS A 467 -21.42 5.43 0.04
CA LYS A 467 -22.47 6.47 0.16
C LYS A 467 -22.76 6.91 1.60
N ASP A 468 -22.46 6.03 2.56
CA ASP A 468 -22.62 6.23 3.99
C ASP A 468 -21.43 6.93 4.67
N TYR A 469 -20.32 7.14 3.95
CA TYR A 469 -19.11 7.77 4.49
C TYR A 469 -19.37 9.16 5.09
N LEU A 470 -20.01 10.07 4.34
CA LEU A 470 -20.22 11.44 4.82
C LEU A 470 -21.10 11.48 6.08
N GLY A 471 -22.14 10.65 6.11
CA GLY A 471 -23.03 10.54 7.26
C GLY A 471 -22.28 10.07 8.49
N TYR A 472 -21.49 9.00 8.36
CA TYR A 472 -20.62 8.52 9.44
C TYR A 472 -19.63 9.61 9.89
N GLN A 473 -18.93 10.23 8.94
CA GLN A 473 -17.84 11.16 9.24
C GLN A 473 -18.30 12.43 9.93
N LEU A 474 -19.52 12.91 9.62
CA LEU A 474 -20.12 14.03 10.33
C LEU A 474 -20.31 13.72 11.82
N TYR A 475 -20.87 12.55 12.12
CA TYR A 475 -21.10 12.14 13.51
C TYR A 475 -19.80 11.78 14.23
N ASP A 476 -18.85 11.11 13.56
CA ASP A 476 -17.52 10.80 14.08
C ASP A 476 -16.74 12.07 14.43
N SER A 477 -16.82 13.10 13.57
CA SER A 477 -16.23 14.42 13.84
C SER A 477 -16.87 15.07 15.07
N LEU A 478 -18.20 15.11 15.14
CA LEU A 478 -18.89 15.67 16.32
C LEU A 478 -18.55 14.88 17.60
N GLN A 479 -18.45 13.56 17.51
CA GLN A 479 -18.01 12.69 18.61
C GLN A 479 -16.60 13.09 19.07
N ALA A 480 -15.62 13.19 18.17
CA ALA A 480 -14.25 13.59 18.50
C ALA A 480 -14.18 14.99 19.15
N PHE A 481 -15.00 15.94 18.68
CA PHE A 481 -15.12 17.27 19.28
C PHE A 481 -15.54 17.20 20.75
N PHE A 482 -16.65 16.50 21.05
CA PHE A 482 -17.13 16.36 22.43
C PHE A 482 -16.15 15.56 23.30
N SER A 483 -15.51 14.51 22.75
CA SER A 483 -14.49 13.72 23.45
C SER A 483 -13.28 14.55 23.86
N THR A 484 -12.91 15.55 23.05
CA THR A 484 -11.78 16.43 23.37
C THR A 484 -12.11 17.31 24.58
N ILE A 485 -13.34 17.80 24.67
CA ILE A 485 -13.81 18.62 25.80
C ILE A 485 -13.93 17.78 27.07
N THR A 486 -14.49 16.57 26.99
CA THR A 486 -14.58 15.66 28.15
C THR A 486 -13.19 15.29 28.68
N SER A 487 -12.24 15.01 27.79
CA SER A 487 -10.85 14.72 28.17
C SER A 487 -10.21 15.87 28.95
N LEU A 488 -10.39 17.12 28.51
CA LEU A 488 -9.85 18.29 29.21
C LEU A 488 -10.44 18.46 30.62
N LEU A 489 -11.74 18.22 30.79
CA LEU A 489 -12.39 18.26 32.11
C LEU A 489 -11.88 17.13 33.03
N ALA A 490 -11.70 15.93 32.50
CA ALA A 490 -11.18 14.78 33.25
C ALA A 490 -9.71 14.97 33.67
N ASN A 491 -8.87 15.55 32.80
CA ASN A 491 -7.43 15.74 33.05
C ASN A 491 -7.15 16.57 34.31
N ARG A 492 -8.01 17.52 34.65
CA ARG A 492 -7.90 18.29 35.92
C ARG A 492 -7.97 17.37 37.15
N ALA A 493 -8.88 16.40 37.14
CA ALA A 493 -9.04 15.44 38.23
C ALA A 493 -7.88 14.43 38.29
N ILE A 494 -7.34 14.02 37.13
CA ILE A 494 -6.15 13.16 37.06
C ILE A 494 -4.95 13.84 37.74
N LEU A 495 -4.69 15.12 37.43
CA LEU A 495 -3.57 15.85 38.03
C LEU A 495 -3.69 15.92 39.56
N GLN A 496 -4.89 16.17 40.09
CA GLN A 496 -5.16 16.10 41.52
C GLN A 496 -4.99 14.67 42.08
N GLY A 497 -5.42 13.65 41.34
CA GLY A 497 -5.25 12.24 41.69
C GLY A 497 -3.79 11.80 41.78
N LEU A 498 -2.90 12.40 40.99
CA LEU A 498 -1.45 12.20 41.02
C LEU A 498 -0.73 13.00 42.12
N GLY A 499 -1.47 13.80 42.90
CA GLY A 499 -0.92 14.61 44.00
C GLY A 499 -0.40 15.98 43.58
N VAL A 500 -0.73 16.46 42.37
CA VAL A 500 -0.41 17.84 41.98
C VAL A 500 -1.26 18.79 42.83
N GLY A 501 -0.58 19.56 43.68
CA GLY A 501 -1.21 20.49 44.63
C GLY A 501 -1.36 19.94 46.06
N ASP A 502 -0.86 18.74 46.34
CA ASP A 502 -0.80 18.14 47.69
C ASP A 502 0.65 18.18 48.22
N ALA A 503 0.89 18.89 49.32
CA ALA A 503 2.22 19.05 49.91
C ALA A 503 2.76 17.75 50.54
N ASP A 504 1.88 16.78 50.83
CA ASP A 504 2.22 15.51 51.47
C ASP A 504 2.40 14.36 50.46
N SER A 505 2.17 14.59 49.15
CA SER A 505 2.32 13.58 48.11
C SER A 505 3.78 13.42 47.66
N SER A 506 4.32 12.19 47.78
CA SER A 506 5.69 11.90 47.34
C SER A 506 5.79 11.64 45.82
N ALA A 507 6.82 12.19 45.17
CA ALA A 507 7.13 11.90 43.76
C ALA A 507 7.30 10.38 43.49
N THR A 508 7.81 9.65 44.48
CA THR A 508 7.93 8.19 44.44
C THR A 508 6.58 7.50 44.32
N TYR A 509 5.57 7.95 45.06
CA TYR A 509 4.21 7.39 44.98
C TYR A 509 3.61 7.60 43.58
N ALA A 510 3.72 8.82 43.02
CA ALA A 510 3.23 9.13 41.68
C ALA A 510 3.93 8.27 40.59
N LEU A 511 5.26 8.07 40.72
CA LEU A 511 6.02 7.21 39.82
C LEU A 511 5.57 5.74 39.91
N LEU A 512 5.46 5.19 41.12
CA LEU A 512 5.04 3.79 41.31
C LEU A 512 3.61 3.55 40.81
N LEU A 513 2.70 4.49 41.04
CA LEU A 513 1.35 4.45 40.52
C LEU A 513 1.34 4.47 38.98
N THR A 514 2.17 5.32 38.37
CA THR A 514 2.31 5.38 36.90
C THR A 514 2.82 4.06 36.33
N ILE A 515 3.85 3.46 36.93
CA ILE A 515 4.37 2.14 36.51
C ILE A 515 3.28 1.06 36.61
N LEU A 516 2.49 1.05 37.68
CA LEU A 516 1.39 0.10 37.84
C LEU A 516 0.31 0.29 36.77
N LYS A 517 -0.08 1.54 36.49
CA LYS A 517 -1.02 1.89 35.42
C LYS A 517 -0.52 1.37 34.07
N ASP A 518 0.75 1.63 33.73
CA ASP A 518 1.36 1.19 32.47
C ASP A 518 1.41 -0.33 32.35
N GLY A 519 1.76 -1.02 33.43
CA GLY A 519 1.77 -2.49 33.48
C GLY A 519 0.39 -3.08 33.21
N ILE A 520 -0.64 -2.57 33.89
CA ILE A 520 -2.02 -3.03 33.71
C ILE A 520 -2.57 -2.67 32.33
N SER A 521 -2.25 -1.48 31.81
CA SER A 521 -2.61 -1.06 30.45
C SER A 521 -2.13 -2.06 29.39
N ARG A 522 -0.87 -2.49 29.49
CA ARG A 522 -0.27 -3.49 28.57
C ARG A 522 -0.94 -4.86 28.71
N LEU A 523 -1.20 -5.32 29.94
CA LEU A 523 -1.89 -6.59 30.18
C LEU A 523 -3.33 -6.56 29.65
N ALA A 524 -4.05 -5.46 29.87
CA ALA A 524 -5.40 -5.27 29.36
C ALA A 524 -5.43 -5.25 27.82
N THR A 525 -4.47 -4.57 27.18
CA THR A 525 -4.30 -4.56 25.72
C THR A 525 -4.15 -5.98 25.16
N ILE A 526 -3.20 -6.76 25.71
CA ILE A 526 -2.92 -8.12 25.25
C ILE A 526 -4.13 -9.03 25.52
N GLY A 527 -4.69 -8.99 26.72
CA GLY A 527 -5.81 -9.84 27.11
C GLY A 527 -7.07 -9.57 26.29
N PHE A 528 -7.38 -8.29 26.03
CA PHE A 528 -8.53 -7.91 25.22
C PHE A 528 -8.34 -8.30 23.75
N ALA A 529 -7.17 -8.03 23.17
CA ALA A 529 -6.84 -8.41 21.80
C ALA A 529 -6.90 -9.94 21.61
N TYR A 530 -6.32 -10.71 22.53
CA TYR A 530 -6.39 -12.17 22.52
C TYR A 530 -7.84 -12.68 22.59
N ARG A 531 -8.67 -12.10 23.45
CA ARG A 531 -10.03 -12.58 23.70
C ARG A 531 -11.04 -12.18 22.63
N PHE A 532 -10.88 -11.02 22.03
CA PHE A 532 -11.90 -10.40 21.18
C PHE A 532 -11.41 -9.99 19.79
N GLY A 533 -10.10 -10.03 19.49
CA GLY A 533 -9.53 -9.52 18.24
C GLY A 533 -10.21 -10.05 16.97
N LEU A 534 -10.54 -11.34 16.95
CA LEU A 534 -11.21 -11.99 15.82
C LEU A 534 -12.67 -11.53 15.63
N VAL A 535 -13.36 -11.14 16.71
CA VAL A 535 -14.79 -10.77 16.71
C VAL A 535 -15.00 -9.29 16.33
N ILE A 536 -13.97 -8.45 16.45
CA ILE A 536 -14.10 -6.99 16.26
C ILE A 536 -14.46 -6.64 14.81
N GLU A 537 -13.83 -7.26 13.80
CA GLU A 537 -14.11 -6.96 12.40
C GLU A 537 -15.57 -7.30 11.98
N PRO A 538 -16.09 -8.51 12.24
CA PRO A 538 -17.51 -8.85 12.03
C PRO A 538 -18.49 -7.88 12.70
N GLU A 539 -18.20 -7.53 13.95
CA GLU A 539 -19.06 -6.77 14.86
C GLU A 539 -18.59 -5.32 15.00
N CYS A 540 -17.96 -4.75 13.96
CA CYS A 540 -17.23 -3.49 14.07
C CYS A 540 -18.10 -2.33 14.55
N LYS A 541 -19.39 -2.26 14.16
CA LYS A 541 -20.34 -1.25 14.66
C LYS A 541 -20.49 -1.31 16.19
N LYS A 542 -20.61 -2.51 16.75
CA LYS A 542 -20.74 -2.73 18.20
C LYS A 542 -19.47 -2.33 18.92
N TYR A 543 -18.31 -2.77 18.42
CA TYR A 543 -17.02 -2.48 19.07
C TYR A 543 -16.59 -1.02 18.91
N ARG A 544 -16.98 -0.35 17.81
CA ARG A 544 -16.79 1.09 17.64
C ARG A 544 -17.57 1.89 18.67
N PHE A 545 -18.79 1.48 18.99
CA PHE A 545 -19.60 2.07 20.05
C PHE A 545 -19.11 1.70 21.46
N LEU A 546 -18.72 0.44 21.67
CA LEU A 546 -18.22 -0.06 22.96
C LEU A 546 -16.89 0.59 23.36
N ALA A 547 -16.03 0.93 22.40
CA ALA A 547 -14.79 1.64 22.65
C ALA A 547 -15.03 2.95 23.42
N ASP A 548 -16.03 3.73 22.97
CA ASP A 548 -16.36 5.00 23.62
C ASP A 548 -17.00 4.80 24.99
N ILE A 549 -17.76 3.71 25.21
CA ILE A 549 -18.22 3.34 26.56
C ILE A 549 -17.03 3.09 27.49
N PHE A 550 -15.99 2.39 27.04
CA PHE A 550 -14.79 2.19 27.84
C PHE A 550 -14.08 3.51 28.14
N ASN A 551 -13.93 4.38 27.12
CA ASN A 551 -13.29 5.68 27.28
C ASN A 551 -14.04 6.58 28.27
N ASP A 552 -15.37 6.68 28.14
CA ASP A 552 -16.21 7.50 29.00
C ASP A 552 -16.26 6.96 30.43
N SER A 553 -16.28 5.63 30.59
CA SER A 553 -16.16 4.98 31.90
C SER A 553 -14.82 5.33 32.56
N ALA A 554 -13.72 5.38 31.80
CA ALA A 554 -12.42 5.80 32.30
C ALA A 554 -12.43 7.29 32.70
N PHE A 555 -13.06 8.16 31.93
CA PHE A 555 -13.22 9.57 32.31
C PHE A 555 -13.99 9.75 33.62
N PHE A 556 -15.06 8.99 33.82
CA PHE A 556 -15.79 9.03 35.10
C PHE A 556 -14.94 8.53 36.26
N LEU A 557 -14.21 7.43 36.10
CA LEU A 557 -13.31 6.92 37.15
C LEU A 557 -12.23 7.95 37.53
N ASP A 558 -11.65 8.63 36.55
CA ASP A 558 -10.67 9.69 36.81
C ASP A 558 -11.31 10.88 37.51
N LEU A 559 -12.51 11.29 37.07
CA LEU A 559 -13.25 12.40 37.66
C LEU A 559 -13.68 12.12 39.11
N PHE A 560 -14.04 10.87 39.42
CA PHE A 560 -14.39 10.43 40.78
C PHE A 560 -13.17 10.08 41.63
N SER A 561 -12.00 9.85 41.03
CA SER A 561 -10.79 9.41 41.75
C SER A 561 -10.40 10.29 42.95
N PRO A 562 -10.58 11.64 42.94
CA PRO A 562 -10.25 12.46 44.10
C PRO A 562 -11.17 12.21 45.31
N LEU A 563 -12.31 11.55 45.12
CA LEU A 563 -13.32 11.29 46.16
C LEU A 563 -13.06 10.01 46.93
N PHE A 564 -12.17 9.18 46.40
CA PHE A 564 -11.85 7.89 46.97
C PHE A 564 -10.68 8.00 47.96
N GLY A 565 -10.72 7.15 48.99
CA GLY A 565 -9.58 6.94 49.88
C GLY A 565 -8.39 6.30 49.14
N SER A 566 -7.23 6.19 49.80
CA SER A 566 -5.95 5.89 49.12
C SER A 566 -5.99 4.64 48.22
N TRP A 567 -6.41 3.49 48.75
CA TRP A 567 -6.43 2.24 47.97
C TRP A 567 -7.53 2.20 46.91
N THR A 568 -8.71 2.77 47.18
CA THR A 568 -9.82 2.83 46.22
C THR A 568 -9.52 3.80 45.08
N LYS A 569 -8.79 4.89 45.36
CA LYS A 569 -8.25 5.81 44.34
C LYS A 569 -7.28 5.11 43.41
N VAL A 570 -6.29 4.38 43.94
CA VAL A 570 -5.34 3.60 43.12
C VAL A 570 -6.09 2.60 42.23
N ALA A 571 -7.05 1.85 42.80
CA ALA A 571 -7.85 0.91 42.03
C ALA A 571 -8.64 1.60 40.90
N ALA A 572 -9.29 2.73 41.19
CA ALA A 572 -10.03 3.49 40.19
C ALA A 572 -9.15 3.96 39.01
N LEU A 573 -7.98 4.53 39.30
CA LEU A 573 -7.04 5.02 38.28
C LEU A 573 -6.43 3.89 37.43
N VAL A 574 -6.18 2.74 38.04
CA VAL A 574 -5.67 1.55 37.34
C VAL A 574 -6.75 0.94 36.44
N VAL A 575 -7.99 0.84 36.91
CA VAL A 575 -9.13 0.37 36.11
C VAL A 575 -9.43 1.34 34.97
N ALA A 576 -9.34 2.65 35.21
CA ALA A 576 -9.48 3.66 34.16
C ALA A 576 -8.45 3.45 33.04
N GLU A 577 -7.20 3.17 33.39
CA GLU A 577 -6.15 2.90 32.40
C GLU A 577 -6.39 1.59 31.62
N ALA A 578 -6.86 0.53 32.31
CA ALA A 578 -7.25 -0.72 31.65
C ALA A 578 -8.40 -0.49 30.64
N LEU A 579 -9.39 0.34 31.00
CA LEU A 579 -10.50 0.71 30.11
C LEU A 579 -10.00 1.50 28.89
N ARG A 580 -9.07 2.44 29.05
CA ARG A 580 -8.45 3.15 27.92
C ARG A 580 -7.69 2.22 26.98
N ALA A 581 -6.95 1.26 27.53
CA ALA A 581 -6.28 0.24 26.74
C ALA A 581 -7.28 -0.58 25.90
N MET A 582 -8.38 -1.03 26.52
CA MET A 582 -9.45 -1.75 25.81
C MET A 582 -10.13 -0.87 24.76
N CYS A 583 -10.36 0.42 25.05
CA CYS A 583 -10.83 1.40 24.08
C CYS A 583 -9.88 1.48 22.88
N GLY A 584 -8.57 1.62 23.09
CA GLY A 584 -7.58 1.73 22.02
C GLY A 584 -7.61 0.53 21.05
N VAL A 585 -7.69 -0.69 21.59
CA VAL A 585 -7.79 -1.91 20.76
C VAL A 585 -9.13 -1.97 20.02
N ALA A 586 -10.25 -1.74 20.72
CA ALA A 586 -11.59 -1.80 20.11
C ALA A 586 -11.79 -0.72 19.03
N ALA A 587 -11.40 0.53 19.32
CA ALA A 587 -11.49 1.65 18.38
C ALA A 587 -10.57 1.44 17.17
N GLY A 588 -9.31 1.05 17.39
CA GLY A 588 -8.34 0.85 16.32
C GLY A 588 -8.77 -0.24 15.32
N ALA A 589 -9.15 -1.42 15.83
CA ALA A 589 -9.55 -2.53 14.98
C ALA A 589 -10.91 -2.30 14.29
N SER A 590 -11.89 -1.70 15.00
CA SER A 590 -13.18 -1.39 14.38
C SER A 590 -13.07 -0.26 13.34
N LYS A 591 -12.25 0.77 13.58
CA LYS A 591 -11.95 1.83 12.60
C LYS A 591 -11.30 1.26 11.34
N ALA A 592 -10.35 0.32 11.47
CA ALA A 592 -9.73 -0.32 10.32
C ALA A 592 -10.77 -1.08 9.45
N ALA A 593 -11.69 -1.81 10.08
CA ALA A 593 -12.78 -2.50 9.37
C ALA A 593 -13.73 -1.51 8.66
N LEU A 594 -14.08 -0.39 9.29
CA LEU A 594 -14.91 0.66 8.69
C LEU A 594 -14.18 1.38 7.54
N SER A 595 -12.90 1.67 7.69
CA SER A 595 -12.07 2.31 6.65
C SER A 595 -11.99 1.43 5.41
N LYS A 596 -11.85 0.10 5.59
CA LYS A 596 -11.89 -0.88 4.50
C LYS A 596 -13.24 -0.83 3.76
N HIS A 597 -14.35 -0.70 4.49
CA HIS A 597 -15.69 -0.56 3.90
C HIS A 597 -15.86 0.76 3.13
N PHE A 598 -15.35 1.87 3.67
CA PHE A 598 -15.48 3.18 3.04
C PHE A 598 -14.63 3.32 1.77
N ALA A 599 -13.50 2.64 1.67
CA ALA A 599 -12.59 2.74 0.52
C ALA A 599 -13.04 1.90 -0.68
N LEU A 600 -13.62 2.53 -1.71
CA LEU A 600 -14.14 1.81 -2.89
C LEU A 600 -13.13 1.62 -4.03
N ARG A 601 -12.05 2.41 -4.09
CA ARG A 601 -11.13 2.45 -5.24
C ARG A 601 -9.70 2.08 -4.90
N GLY A 602 -9.49 1.24 -3.88
CA GLY A 602 -8.16 0.94 -3.35
C GLY A 602 -7.48 2.16 -2.71
N ASN A 603 -8.27 3.18 -2.35
CA ASN A 603 -7.85 4.45 -1.76
C ASN A 603 -7.78 4.42 -0.22
N LEU A 604 -7.64 3.23 0.39
CA LEU A 604 -7.67 3.06 1.85
C LEU A 604 -6.63 3.92 2.58
N SER A 605 -5.40 3.97 2.06
CA SER A 605 -4.33 4.78 2.68
C SER A 605 -4.60 6.28 2.60
N GLU A 606 -5.17 6.74 1.48
CA GLU A 606 -5.54 8.15 1.31
C GLU A 606 -6.71 8.52 2.22
N LEU A 607 -7.75 7.69 2.25
CA LEU A 607 -8.91 7.83 3.13
C LEU A 607 -8.46 7.96 4.60
N ASN A 608 -7.59 7.07 5.08
CA ASN A 608 -7.05 7.14 6.44
C ASN A 608 -6.29 8.46 6.71
N ALA A 609 -5.53 8.96 5.74
CA ALA A 609 -4.83 10.24 5.89
C ALA A 609 -5.81 11.44 5.96
N LYS A 610 -6.90 11.39 5.20
CA LYS A 610 -7.95 12.42 5.21
C LYS A 610 -8.77 12.39 6.50
N GLU A 611 -9.17 11.21 6.97
CA GLU A 611 -9.81 11.04 8.28
C GLU A 611 -8.94 11.56 9.41
N SER A 612 -7.63 11.26 9.41
CA SER A 612 -6.70 11.78 10.41
C SER A 612 -6.62 13.32 10.37
N SER A 613 -6.69 13.92 9.17
CA SER A 613 -6.71 15.39 9.02
C SER A 613 -8.00 15.99 9.56
N GLN A 614 -9.15 15.36 9.31
CA GLN A 614 -10.45 15.76 9.85
C GLN A 614 -10.46 15.69 11.39
N GLU A 615 -10.01 14.56 11.95
CA GLU A 615 -9.91 14.32 13.40
C GLU A 615 -9.00 15.36 14.06
N THR A 616 -7.84 15.65 13.47
CA THR A 616 -6.91 16.67 13.97
C THR A 616 -7.53 18.06 13.97
N ALA A 617 -8.16 18.47 12.86
CA ALA A 617 -8.77 19.80 12.76
C ALA A 617 -9.90 19.99 13.78
N VAL A 618 -10.74 18.97 13.95
CA VAL A 618 -11.83 18.99 14.92
C VAL A 618 -11.30 18.97 16.36
N GLY A 619 -10.25 18.18 16.63
CA GLY A 619 -9.56 18.18 17.92
C GLY A 619 -8.99 19.55 18.30
N LEU A 620 -8.40 20.28 17.36
CA LEU A 620 -7.93 21.66 17.60
C LEU A 620 -9.06 22.61 18.00
N ILE A 621 -10.20 22.53 17.31
CA ILE A 621 -11.40 23.32 17.67
C ILE A 621 -11.90 22.91 19.06
N GLY A 622 -11.94 21.60 19.33
CA GLY A 622 -12.31 21.04 20.63
C GLY A 622 -11.40 21.52 21.77
N LEU A 623 -10.09 21.63 21.54
CA LEU A 623 -9.13 22.13 22.54
C LEU A 623 -9.35 23.61 22.87
N ILE A 624 -9.62 24.44 21.85
CA ILE A 624 -9.90 25.87 22.04
C ILE A 624 -11.19 26.06 22.85
N VAL A 625 -12.27 25.40 22.41
CA VAL A 625 -13.57 25.48 23.11
C VAL A 625 -13.47 24.87 24.51
N GLY A 626 -12.82 23.72 24.64
CA GLY A 626 -12.65 23.03 25.92
C GLY A 626 -11.84 23.84 26.92
N SER A 627 -10.81 24.55 26.48
CA SER A 627 -10.01 25.44 27.34
C SER A 627 -10.83 26.64 27.84
N PHE A 628 -11.71 27.18 26.99
CA PHE A 628 -12.68 28.19 27.41
C PHE A 628 -13.67 27.61 28.44
N VAL A 629 -14.21 26.41 28.21
CA VAL A 629 -15.12 25.73 29.14
C VAL A 629 -14.44 25.47 30.49
N VAL A 630 -13.24 24.89 30.51
CA VAL A 630 -12.47 24.59 31.74
C VAL A 630 -12.21 25.86 32.57
N ARG A 631 -12.01 27.01 31.91
CA ARG A 631 -11.81 28.30 32.59
C ARG A 631 -13.07 28.83 33.28
N HIS A 632 -14.27 28.54 32.78
CA HIS A 632 -15.52 29.11 33.30
C HIS A 632 -16.31 28.14 34.18
N VAL A 633 -16.04 26.83 34.08
CA VAL A 633 -16.72 25.79 34.85
C VAL A 633 -15.77 25.29 35.94
N GLU A 634 -15.85 25.94 37.10
CA GLU A 634 -14.92 25.67 38.21
C GLU A 634 -15.51 24.80 39.32
N SER A 635 -16.82 24.92 39.59
CA SER A 635 -17.44 24.17 40.68
C SER A 635 -17.54 22.69 40.32
N ARG A 636 -17.31 21.84 41.32
CA ARG A 636 -17.28 20.39 41.16
C ARG A 636 -18.61 19.87 40.61
N GLU A 637 -19.73 20.33 41.17
CA GLU A 637 -21.09 19.95 40.76
C GLU A 637 -21.36 20.33 39.31
N ALA A 638 -20.90 21.51 38.87
CA ALA A 638 -21.05 21.95 37.50
C ALA A 638 -20.19 21.13 36.52
N VAL A 639 -18.96 20.77 36.90
CA VAL A 639 -18.11 19.86 36.10
C VAL A 639 -18.77 18.49 35.96
N PHE A 640 -19.33 17.93 37.03
CA PHE A 640 -20.04 16.65 36.98
C PHE A 640 -21.27 16.70 36.08
N ALA A 641 -22.13 17.70 36.27
CA ALA A 641 -23.33 17.87 35.45
C ALA A 641 -22.97 18.04 33.96
N LEU A 642 -21.94 18.84 33.67
CA LEU A 642 -21.48 19.04 32.30
C LEU A 642 -20.84 17.78 31.71
N MET A 643 -20.04 17.03 32.48
CA MET A 643 -19.45 15.76 32.04
C MET A 643 -20.55 14.77 31.62
N ILE A 644 -21.61 14.64 32.42
CA ILE A 644 -22.74 13.76 32.11
C ILE A 644 -23.37 14.17 30.77
N ILE A 645 -23.69 15.45 30.59
CA ILE A 645 -24.30 15.96 29.35
C ILE A 645 -23.37 15.68 28.14
N LEU A 646 -22.09 16.02 28.26
CA LEU A 646 -21.12 15.83 27.18
C LEU A 646 -20.95 14.35 26.81
N VAL A 647 -20.90 13.44 27.78
CA VAL A 647 -20.84 11.99 27.54
C VAL A 647 -22.10 11.48 26.84
N PHE A 648 -23.29 11.93 27.25
CA PHE A 648 -24.53 11.55 26.56
C PHE A 648 -24.55 12.03 25.11
N VAL A 649 -24.09 13.25 24.84
CA VAL A 649 -23.98 13.76 23.48
C VAL A 649 -22.91 12.99 22.70
N HIS A 650 -21.75 12.74 23.30
CA HIS A 650 -20.66 11.95 22.73
C HIS A 650 -21.10 10.55 22.28
N LEU A 651 -21.71 9.78 23.19
CA LEU A 651 -22.25 8.45 22.88
C LEU A 651 -23.40 8.53 21.87
N GLY A 652 -24.24 9.56 21.95
CA GLY A 652 -25.30 9.82 20.97
C GLY A 652 -24.75 10.02 19.56
N MET A 653 -23.66 10.79 19.41
CA MET A 653 -22.99 10.99 18.13
C MET A 653 -22.38 9.68 17.61
N ASN A 654 -21.67 8.91 18.43
CA ASN A 654 -21.15 7.60 18.02
C ASN A 654 -22.28 6.68 17.55
N TYR A 655 -23.36 6.56 18.35
CA TYR A 655 -24.51 5.74 18.01
C TYR A 655 -25.11 6.13 16.66
N LEU A 656 -25.34 7.42 16.42
CA LEU A 656 -25.84 7.90 15.13
C LEU A 656 -24.85 7.61 13.98
N GLY A 657 -23.54 7.78 14.22
CA GLY A 657 -22.48 7.44 13.27
C GLY A 657 -22.52 5.98 12.84
N VAL A 658 -22.44 5.03 13.78
CA VAL A 658 -22.46 3.59 13.45
C VAL A 658 -23.80 3.12 12.86
N ARG A 659 -24.91 3.84 13.13
CA ARG A 659 -26.22 3.61 12.51
C ARG A 659 -26.28 4.07 11.05
N CYS A 660 -25.45 5.03 10.63
CA CYS A 660 -25.35 5.43 9.23
C CYS A 660 -24.68 4.37 8.36
N VAL A 661 -23.80 3.56 8.93
CA VAL A 661 -22.95 2.61 8.19
C VAL A 661 -23.78 1.47 7.58
N GLN A 662 -23.55 1.16 6.31
CA GLN A 662 -24.28 0.16 5.50
C GLN A 662 -23.32 -0.93 5.00
N LEU A 663 -22.80 -1.74 5.93
CA LEU A 663 -21.88 -2.83 5.62
C LEU A 663 -22.51 -3.84 4.64
N ASN A 664 -21.76 -4.20 3.60
CA ASN A 664 -22.17 -5.14 2.55
C ASN A 664 -21.65 -6.57 2.77
N ASN A 665 -21.00 -6.83 3.92
CA ASN A 665 -20.58 -8.15 4.38
C ASN A 665 -21.57 -8.72 5.40
N PHE A 666 -21.59 -10.04 5.55
CA PHE A 666 -22.47 -10.69 6.53
C PHE A 666 -21.76 -10.93 7.86
N ASN A 667 -22.36 -10.43 8.95
CA ASN A 667 -22.23 -11.00 10.28
C ASN A 667 -23.51 -11.82 10.62
N GLN A 668 -23.54 -12.49 11.78
CA GLN A 668 -24.66 -13.36 12.17
C GLN A 668 -26.00 -12.62 12.13
N GLN A 669 -26.02 -11.38 12.63
CA GLN A 669 -27.22 -10.55 12.67
C GLN A 669 -27.72 -10.17 11.28
N ARG A 670 -26.85 -9.62 10.42
CA ARG A 670 -27.19 -9.21 9.05
C ARG A 670 -27.67 -10.41 8.24
N ALA A 671 -27.03 -11.57 8.43
CA ALA A 671 -27.41 -12.83 7.81
C ALA A 671 -28.80 -13.30 8.25
N THR A 672 -29.10 -13.27 9.56
CA THR A 672 -30.43 -13.62 10.08
C THR A 672 -31.51 -12.67 9.56
N ILE A 673 -31.30 -11.36 9.63
CA ILE A 673 -32.27 -10.36 9.14
C ILE A 673 -32.58 -10.57 7.65
N PHE A 674 -31.52 -10.72 6.83
CA PHE A 674 -31.66 -10.94 5.40
C PHE A 674 -32.45 -12.22 5.10
N PHE A 675 -32.06 -13.34 5.72
CA PHE A 675 -32.60 -14.65 5.38
C PHE A 675 -34.02 -14.88 5.92
N GLU A 676 -34.36 -14.33 7.10
CA GLU A 676 -35.73 -14.34 7.60
C GLU A 676 -36.69 -13.61 6.65
N GLU A 677 -36.30 -12.45 6.10
CA GLU A 677 -37.12 -11.74 5.12
C GLU A 677 -37.24 -12.52 3.80
N TYR A 678 -36.13 -13.09 3.34
CA TYR A 678 -36.11 -13.91 2.12
C TYR A 678 -37.09 -15.09 2.23
N MET A 679 -37.11 -15.79 3.38
CA MET A 679 -38.07 -16.87 3.63
C MET A 679 -39.50 -16.35 3.75
N LYS A 680 -39.75 -15.29 4.53
CA LYS A 680 -41.10 -14.71 4.72
C LYS A 680 -41.75 -14.29 3.41
N THR A 681 -40.94 -13.85 2.44
CA THR A 681 -41.43 -13.38 1.13
C THR A 681 -41.36 -14.44 0.05
N MET A 682 -41.13 -15.71 0.41
CA MET A 682 -41.00 -16.84 -0.51
C MET A 682 -39.96 -16.59 -1.61
N GLY A 683 -38.88 -15.91 -1.25
CA GLY A 683 -37.77 -15.55 -2.14
C GLY A 683 -37.98 -14.34 -3.04
N ASN A 684 -39.14 -13.66 -2.93
CA ASN A 684 -39.50 -12.51 -3.77
C ASN A 684 -38.77 -11.23 -3.37
N VAL A 685 -38.56 -10.99 -2.07
CA VAL A 685 -37.87 -9.79 -1.57
C VAL A 685 -36.46 -10.15 -1.14
N ARG A 686 -35.50 -9.31 -1.53
CA ARG A 686 -34.10 -9.43 -1.16
C ARG A 686 -33.66 -8.10 -0.59
N LEU A 687 -33.45 -8.07 0.72
CA LEU A 687 -33.03 -6.85 1.40
C LEU A 687 -31.63 -6.44 0.95
N THR A 688 -31.50 -5.16 0.62
CA THR A 688 -30.21 -4.51 0.38
C THR A 688 -29.46 -4.31 1.71
N PRO A 689 -28.13 -4.09 1.67
CA PRO A 689 -27.35 -3.68 2.85
C PRO A 689 -27.96 -2.49 3.61
N ALA A 690 -28.51 -1.52 2.89
CA ALA A 690 -29.15 -0.34 3.49
C ALA A 690 -30.42 -0.70 4.29
N GLU A 691 -31.23 -1.62 3.79
CA GLU A 691 -32.47 -2.06 4.46
C GLU A 691 -32.16 -2.96 5.66
N VAL A 692 -31.17 -3.83 5.55
CA VAL A 692 -30.70 -4.64 6.68
C VAL A 692 -30.07 -3.73 7.75
N ALA A 693 -29.26 -2.74 7.36
CA ALA A 693 -28.66 -1.80 8.30
C ALA A 693 -29.71 -1.06 9.14
N LYS A 694 -30.86 -0.69 8.56
CA LYS A 694 -31.97 -0.08 9.32
C LYS A 694 -32.51 -0.99 10.43
N ARG A 695 -32.47 -2.31 10.24
CA ARG A 695 -32.98 -3.32 11.18
C ARG A 695 -31.90 -3.83 12.17
N GLU A 696 -30.62 -3.51 11.97
CA GLU A 696 -29.54 -3.89 12.90
C GLU A 696 -29.69 -3.23 14.28
N ASN A 697 -29.61 -4.05 15.33
CA ASN A 697 -29.43 -3.63 16.71
C ASN A 697 -27.94 -3.64 17.06
N ILE A 698 -27.39 -2.47 17.39
CA ILE A 698 -25.95 -2.24 17.57
C ILE A 698 -25.40 -2.84 18.87
N ILE A 699 -26.20 -2.90 19.94
CA ILE A 699 -25.68 -3.14 21.30
C ILE A 699 -26.14 -4.49 21.85
N PHE A 700 -27.42 -4.80 21.71
CA PHE A 700 -28.11 -5.85 22.47
C PHE A 700 -28.51 -7.06 21.64
N TRP A 701 -28.05 -7.15 20.39
CA TRP A 701 -28.38 -8.30 19.57
C TRP A 701 -27.81 -9.59 20.14
N LYS A 702 -28.60 -10.65 20.02
CA LYS A 702 -28.25 -12.03 20.36
C LYS A 702 -28.73 -12.91 19.21
N PRO A 703 -28.06 -14.04 18.91
CA PRO A 703 -28.46 -14.95 17.85
C PRO A 703 -29.63 -15.83 18.29
N VAL A 704 -30.74 -15.21 18.65
CA VAL A 704 -31.98 -15.85 19.10
C VAL A 704 -33.07 -15.52 18.09
N ILE A 705 -33.71 -16.58 17.58
CA ILE A 705 -34.88 -16.49 16.72
C ILE A 705 -36.12 -16.46 17.63
N TYR A 706 -37.02 -15.53 17.35
CA TYR A 706 -38.24 -15.30 18.11
C TYR A 706 -39.45 -15.81 17.33
N HIS A 707 -40.42 -16.36 18.05
CA HIS A 707 -41.74 -16.74 17.53
C HIS A 707 -42.80 -16.13 18.47
N ASP A 708 -43.74 -15.36 17.92
CA ASP A 708 -44.75 -14.59 18.68
C ASP A 708 -44.19 -13.75 19.84
N GLY A 709 -43.04 -13.10 19.60
CA GLY A 709 -42.37 -12.26 20.58
C GLY A 709 -41.67 -13.02 21.72
N ARG A 710 -41.67 -14.36 21.71
CA ARG A 710 -40.97 -15.20 22.69
C ARG A 710 -39.72 -15.84 22.06
N PRO A 711 -38.62 -15.99 22.82
CA PRO A 711 -37.41 -16.65 22.31
C PRO A 711 -37.70 -18.12 22.04
N PHE A 712 -37.49 -18.56 20.79
CA PHE A 712 -37.80 -19.92 20.36
C PHE A 712 -36.54 -20.79 20.32
N ALA A 713 -35.51 -20.35 19.60
CA ALA A 713 -34.24 -21.05 19.53
C ALA A 713 -33.05 -20.09 19.43
N LYS A 714 -31.89 -20.53 19.90
CA LYS A 714 -30.61 -19.83 19.78
C LYS A 714 -29.71 -20.57 18.79
N ILE A 715 -29.11 -19.85 17.86
CA ILE A 715 -28.13 -20.40 16.91
C ILE A 715 -26.74 -19.94 17.35
N VAL A 716 -25.76 -20.85 17.41
CA VAL A 716 -24.37 -20.52 17.72
C VAL A 716 -23.42 -21.43 16.95
N PHE A 717 -22.22 -20.95 16.65
CA PHE A 717 -21.13 -21.85 16.23
C PHE A 717 -20.58 -22.60 17.44
N ALA A 718 -20.25 -23.87 17.26
CA ALA A 718 -19.64 -24.69 18.29
C ALA A 718 -18.18 -24.29 18.52
N LYS A 719 -17.76 -24.24 19.79
CA LYS A 719 -16.37 -23.94 20.15
C LYS A 719 -15.43 -25.12 19.99
N SER A 720 -15.99 -26.33 19.97
CA SER A 720 -15.25 -27.58 19.79
C SER A 720 -16.23 -28.70 19.42
N TYR A 721 -15.69 -29.85 19.02
CA TYR A 721 -16.50 -31.04 18.77
C TYR A 721 -17.24 -31.48 20.05
N ALA A 722 -16.56 -31.46 21.19
CA ALA A 722 -17.13 -31.77 22.49
C ALA A 722 -18.25 -30.79 22.89
N ASP A 723 -18.13 -29.50 22.54
CA ASP A 723 -19.20 -28.52 22.74
C ASP A 723 -20.42 -28.85 21.86
N ALA A 724 -20.22 -29.22 20.59
CA ALA A 724 -21.30 -29.61 19.69
C ALA A 724 -22.01 -30.91 20.11
N MET A 725 -21.26 -31.87 20.66
CA MET A 725 -21.70 -33.23 20.96
C MET A 725 -21.87 -33.49 22.47
N ALA A 726 -22.13 -32.45 23.26
CA ALA A 726 -22.38 -32.59 24.70
C ALA A 726 -23.56 -33.54 24.98
N SER A 727 -23.57 -34.18 26.15
CA SER A 727 -24.62 -35.16 26.53
C SER A 727 -26.04 -34.63 26.29
N GLY A 728 -26.86 -35.42 25.58
CA GLY A 728 -28.22 -35.03 25.19
C GLY A 728 -28.34 -34.21 23.90
N SER A 729 -27.24 -34.00 23.17
CA SER A 729 -27.28 -33.35 21.86
C SER A 729 -27.72 -34.31 20.75
N VAL A 730 -28.57 -33.83 19.83
CA VAL A 730 -29.10 -34.58 18.69
C VAL A 730 -28.63 -33.93 17.40
N VAL A 731 -28.03 -34.70 16.49
CA VAL A 731 -27.67 -34.20 15.15
C VAL A 731 -28.93 -34.12 14.30
N LEU A 732 -29.30 -32.91 13.89
CA LEU A 732 -30.50 -32.66 13.08
C LEU A 732 -30.19 -32.64 11.57
N LYS A 733 -28.98 -32.23 11.19
CA LYS A 733 -28.52 -32.22 9.79
C LYS A 733 -27.02 -32.49 9.75
N GLU A 734 -26.59 -33.33 8.82
CA GLU A 734 -25.20 -33.67 8.58
C GLU A 734 -24.88 -33.56 7.09
N THR A 735 -23.76 -32.89 6.79
CA THR A 735 -23.18 -32.78 5.45
C THR A 735 -21.67 -32.97 5.54
N LYS A 736 -20.97 -33.09 4.40
CA LYS A 736 -19.49 -33.15 4.39
C LYS A 736 -18.82 -31.88 4.95
N GLN A 737 -19.54 -30.76 4.99
CA GLN A 737 -18.98 -29.44 5.31
C GLN A 737 -19.44 -28.88 6.67
N TYR A 738 -20.58 -29.32 7.19
CA TYR A 738 -21.09 -28.88 8.48
C TYR A 738 -22.10 -29.86 9.09
N LYS A 739 -22.25 -29.81 10.42
CA LYS A 739 -23.32 -30.46 11.19
C LYS A 739 -24.13 -29.42 11.97
N LEU A 740 -25.43 -29.66 12.08
CA LEU A 740 -26.34 -28.90 12.93
C LEU A 740 -26.77 -29.79 14.10
N CYS A 741 -26.36 -29.44 15.31
CA CYS A 741 -26.65 -30.20 16.53
C CYS A 741 -27.63 -29.42 17.41
N GLN A 742 -28.75 -30.02 17.78
CA GLN A 742 -29.63 -29.48 18.80
C GLN A 742 -29.16 -29.92 20.18
N CYS A 743 -28.97 -28.95 21.07
CA CYS A 743 -28.75 -29.19 22.50
C CYS A 743 -29.96 -28.65 23.26
N ASN A 744 -30.62 -29.51 24.04
CA ASN A 744 -31.73 -29.10 24.89
C ASN A 744 -31.19 -28.61 26.24
N THR A 745 -30.96 -27.30 26.33
CA THR A 745 -30.74 -26.62 27.61
C THR A 745 -32.08 -26.19 28.20
N SER A 746 -32.20 -26.23 29.53
CA SER A 746 -33.41 -25.92 30.29
C SER A 746 -34.07 -24.60 29.83
N GLY A 747 -35.11 -24.70 29.00
CA GLY A 747 -35.96 -23.57 28.58
C GLY A 747 -35.67 -22.91 27.23
N LEU A 748 -34.65 -23.33 26.46
CA LEU A 748 -34.39 -22.80 25.10
C LEU A 748 -33.69 -23.83 24.22
N VAL A 749 -34.20 -24.04 23.00
CA VAL A 749 -33.57 -24.88 21.98
C VAL A 749 -32.28 -24.19 21.51
N VAL A 750 -31.14 -24.88 21.57
CA VAL A 750 -29.87 -24.34 21.06
C VAL A 750 -29.40 -25.17 19.87
N ILE A 751 -29.31 -24.54 18.71
CA ILE A 751 -28.72 -25.12 17.50
C ILE A 751 -27.25 -24.73 17.43
N LYS A 752 -26.36 -25.71 17.57
CA LYS A 752 -24.92 -25.56 17.43
C LYS A 752 -24.50 -25.94 16.00
N ILE A 753 -23.80 -25.04 15.33
CA ILE A 753 -23.21 -25.26 14.01
C ILE A 753 -21.77 -25.71 14.19
N LEU A 754 -21.47 -26.93 13.73
CA LEU A 754 -20.12 -27.47 13.69
C LEU A 754 -19.63 -27.46 12.25
N LEU A 755 -18.48 -26.85 11.98
CA LEU A 755 -17.92 -26.70 10.63
C LEU A 755 -16.79 -27.71 10.39
N PHE A 756 -16.74 -28.26 9.18
CA PHE A 756 -15.71 -29.19 8.72
C PHE A 756 -14.94 -28.61 7.53
N GLY A 757 -13.63 -28.80 7.50
CA GLY A 757 -12.74 -28.31 6.43
C GLY A 757 -11.57 -27.49 6.97
N HIS A 758 -10.69 -27.03 6.06
CA HIS A 758 -9.52 -26.23 6.42
C HIS A 758 -9.82 -24.74 6.26
N PRO A 759 -9.61 -23.84 7.25
CA PRO A 759 -9.99 -22.42 7.22
C PRO A 759 -9.38 -21.56 6.08
N LEU A 760 -8.48 -22.12 5.27
CA LEU A 760 -7.83 -21.46 4.11
C LEU A 760 -8.25 -22.00 2.73
N SER A 761 -9.11 -23.03 2.64
CA SER A 761 -9.63 -23.52 1.35
C SER A 761 -10.58 -22.53 0.66
N GLU A 762 -10.54 -22.45 -0.67
CA GLU A 762 -11.50 -21.66 -1.46
C GLU A 762 -12.96 -22.05 -1.14
N GLY A 763 -13.85 -21.06 -0.98
CA GLY A 763 -15.30 -21.28 -0.78
C GLY A 763 -15.81 -21.34 0.68
N ILE A 764 -14.94 -21.23 1.68
CA ILE A 764 -15.30 -21.30 3.11
C ILE A 764 -16.29 -20.24 3.58
N SER A 765 -16.14 -19.02 3.07
CA SER A 765 -17.07 -17.92 3.33
C SER A 765 -18.50 -18.29 2.93
N THR A 766 -18.63 -19.03 1.82
CA THR A 766 -19.89 -19.54 1.30
C THR A 766 -20.40 -20.69 2.16
N THR A 767 -19.54 -21.63 2.55
CA THR A 767 -19.90 -22.74 3.45
C THR A 767 -20.43 -22.26 4.80
N THR A 768 -19.77 -21.28 5.41
CA THR A 768 -20.16 -20.73 6.72
C THR A 768 -21.53 -20.04 6.63
N LEU A 769 -21.76 -19.28 5.55
CA LEU A 769 -23.04 -18.63 5.28
C LEU A 769 -24.14 -19.65 5.02
N TYR A 770 -23.84 -20.69 4.23
CA TYR A 770 -24.76 -21.77 3.94
C TYR A 770 -25.17 -22.52 5.20
N ALA A 771 -24.23 -22.82 6.10
CA ALA A 771 -24.49 -23.47 7.37
C ALA A 771 -25.37 -22.60 8.29
N TRP A 772 -25.12 -21.29 8.34
CA TRP A 772 -25.95 -20.35 9.10
C TRP A 772 -27.37 -20.28 8.56
N PHE A 773 -27.56 -20.10 7.25
CA PHE A 773 -28.90 -20.08 6.64
C PHE A 773 -29.62 -21.42 6.80
N SER A 774 -28.89 -22.53 6.73
CA SER A 774 -29.44 -23.87 7.02
C SER A 774 -29.94 -23.97 8.46
N ALA A 775 -29.21 -23.42 9.44
CA ALA A 775 -29.65 -23.39 10.83
C ALA A 775 -30.88 -22.51 11.03
N VAL A 776 -30.93 -21.33 10.41
CA VAL A 776 -32.10 -20.44 10.47
C VAL A 776 -33.34 -21.11 9.83
N SER A 777 -33.18 -21.72 8.65
CA SER A 777 -34.25 -22.47 7.97
C SER A 777 -34.75 -23.64 8.81
N LEU A 778 -33.84 -24.40 9.41
CA LEU A 778 -34.17 -25.53 10.29
C LEU A 778 -35.00 -25.06 11.50
N VAL A 779 -34.58 -24.00 12.18
CA VAL A 779 -35.35 -23.44 13.31
C VAL A 779 -36.76 -23.03 12.88
N HIS A 780 -36.90 -22.37 11.73
CA HIS A 780 -38.20 -21.99 11.20
C HIS A 780 -39.08 -23.20 10.85
N SER A 781 -38.51 -24.31 10.37
CA SER A 781 -39.24 -25.55 10.09
C SER A 781 -39.72 -26.29 11.34
N MET A 782 -39.18 -25.94 12.52
CA MET A 782 -39.61 -26.48 13.81
C MET A 782 -40.78 -25.70 14.42
N MET A 783 -41.18 -24.56 13.82
CA MET A 783 -42.29 -23.75 14.31
C MET A 783 -43.65 -24.34 13.87
N PRO A 784 -44.68 -24.37 14.74
CA PRO A 784 -45.93 -25.08 14.49
C PRO A 784 -46.79 -24.53 13.34
N ASP A 785 -46.67 -23.25 12.97
CA ASP A 785 -47.54 -22.59 11.98
C ASP A 785 -46.83 -22.23 10.65
N ASN A 786 -45.71 -22.88 10.34
CA ASN A 786 -44.81 -22.42 9.27
C ASN A 786 -44.76 -23.38 8.07
N ASP A 787 -45.58 -23.10 7.04
CA ASP A 787 -45.67 -23.85 5.77
C ASP A 787 -44.59 -23.45 4.73
N LEU A 788 -43.37 -23.15 5.21
CA LEU A 788 -42.27 -22.73 4.35
C LEU A 788 -41.70 -23.93 3.57
N GLU A 789 -41.52 -23.78 2.25
CA GLU A 789 -40.76 -24.74 1.44
C GLU A 789 -39.39 -25.05 2.06
N ARG A 790 -38.98 -26.32 2.01
CA ARG A 790 -37.73 -26.78 2.65
C ARG A 790 -36.45 -26.36 1.92
N ASP A 791 -36.56 -25.71 0.75
CA ASP A 791 -35.47 -25.60 -0.22
C ASP A 791 -34.94 -24.17 -0.44
N TYR A 792 -35.29 -23.21 0.43
CA TYR A 792 -34.89 -21.81 0.27
C TYR A 792 -33.37 -21.59 0.28
N VAL A 793 -32.63 -22.40 1.05
CA VAL A 793 -31.17 -22.30 1.09
C VAL A 793 -30.60 -22.70 -0.27
N GLU A 794 -31.02 -23.84 -0.83
CA GLU A 794 -30.55 -24.31 -2.14
C GLU A 794 -30.96 -23.34 -3.24
N LYS A 795 -32.22 -22.86 -3.25
CA LYS A 795 -32.70 -21.84 -4.19
C LYS A 795 -31.90 -20.54 -4.14
N LEU A 796 -31.47 -20.10 -2.96
CA LEU A 796 -30.68 -18.89 -2.81
C LEU A 796 -29.25 -19.06 -3.36
N PHE A 797 -28.63 -20.22 -3.12
CA PHE A 797 -27.24 -20.50 -3.53
C PHE A 797 -27.11 -21.12 -4.93
N ALA A 798 -28.17 -21.67 -5.51
CA ALA A 798 -28.19 -22.21 -6.88
C ALA A 798 -27.89 -21.13 -7.94
N ASN A 799 -28.08 -19.85 -7.60
CA ASN A 799 -27.69 -18.73 -8.45
C ASN A 799 -26.79 -17.75 -7.67
N PRO A 800 -25.46 -17.83 -7.84
CA PRO A 800 -24.49 -16.97 -7.15
C PRO A 800 -24.77 -15.46 -7.33
N SER A 801 -25.43 -15.07 -8.42
CA SER A 801 -25.78 -13.67 -8.69
C SER A 801 -26.89 -13.12 -7.77
N HIS A 802 -27.60 -13.95 -7.00
CA HIS A 802 -28.72 -13.50 -6.17
C HIS A 802 -28.30 -12.53 -5.07
N LEU A 803 -27.24 -12.85 -4.33
CA LEU A 803 -26.70 -11.99 -3.26
C LEU A 803 -26.00 -10.76 -3.87
N ALA A 804 -25.25 -10.95 -4.95
CA ALA A 804 -24.57 -9.86 -5.64
C ALA A 804 -25.54 -8.80 -6.20
N ARG A 805 -26.67 -9.21 -6.79
CA ARG A 805 -27.72 -8.29 -7.29
C ARG A 805 -28.36 -7.45 -6.18
N ALA A 806 -28.41 -7.98 -4.96
CA ALA A 806 -28.90 -7.25 -3.79
C ALA A 806 -27.80 -6.39 -3.12
N GLY A 807 -26.57 -6.42 -3.62
CA GLY A 807 -25.44 -5.62 -3.14
C GLY A 807 -24.57 -6.27 -2.06
N TRP A 808 -24.69 -7.58 -1.85
CA TRP A 808 -23.90 -8.33 -0.86
C TRP A 808 -22.63 -8.95 -1.44
N VAL A 809 -21.53 -8.94 -0.67
CA VAL A 809 -20.24 -9.52 -1.05
C VAL A 809 -20.06 -10.90 -0.40
N GLN A 810 -19.96 -11.96 -1.22
CA GLN A 810 -19.82 -13.36 -0.76
C GLN A 810 -18.37 -13.74 -0.37
N GLY A 811 -17.37 -13.03 -0.87
CA GLY A 811 -15.94 -13.35 -0.62
C GLY A 811 -15.43 -12.95 0.77
N ASP A 812 -16.08 -11.99 1.42
CA ASP A 812 -15.67 -11.37 2.69
C ASP A 812 -16.68 -11.68 3.83
N VAL A 813 -17.20 -12.91 3.89
CA VAL A 813 -18.16 -13.33 4.93
C VAL A 813 -17.42 -13.60 6.24
N SER A 814 -17.81 -12.91 7.29
CA SER A 814 -17.15 -12.94 8.60
C SER A 814 -18.16 -13.25 9.71
N LEU A 815 -18.96 -14.32 9.55
CA LEU A 815 -20.06 -14.67 10.47
C LEU A 815 -19.59 -14.99 11.89
N ASP A 816 -18.52 -15.76 12.06
CA ASP A 816 -17.84 -15.95 13.35
C ASP A 816 -16.48 -16.59 13.12
N THR A 817 -15.44 -15.78 13.24
CA THR A 817 -14.04 -16.21 13.08
C THR A 817 -13.52 -16.97 14.31
N SER A 818 -14.31 -17.07 15.39
CA SER A 818 -13.96 -17.85 16.59
C SER A 818 -14.48 -19.29 16.57
N ALA A 819 -15.25 -19.66 15.53
CA ALA A 819 -15.74 -21.02 15.34
C ALA A 819 -14.56 -22.00 15.13
N ALA A 820 -14.60 -23.14 15.81
CA ALA A 820 -13.61 -24.19 15.59
C ALA A 820 -13.92 -24.96 14.30
N TRP A 821 -12.89 -25.14 13.47
CA TRP A 821 -12.94 -25.96 12.27
C TRP A 821 -12.43 -27.36 12.57
N MET A 822 -13.21 -28.37 12.21
CA MET A 822 -12.84 -29.77 12.37
C MET A 822 -12.27 -30.31 11.08
N LEU A 823 -11.24 -31.14 11.17
CA LEU A 823 -10.93 -32.02 10.05
C LEU A 823 -12.10 -33.00 9.86
N PRO A 824 -12.48 -33.31 8.61
CA PRO A 824 -13.45 -34.37 8.37
C PRO A 824 -12.94 -35.66 9.04
N PRO A 825 -13.84 -36.48 9.63
CA PRO A 825 -13.42 -37.73 10.25
C PRO A 825 -12.69 -38.59 9.22
N ASN A 826 -11.54 -39.16 9.60
CA ASN A 826 -10.88 -40.19 8.80
C ASN A 826 -11.85 -41.37 8.66
N GLU A 827 -12.20 -41.73 7.43
CA GLU A 827 -13.00 -42.95 7.16
C GLU A 827 -12.23 -44.23 7.52
N ASP A 828 -10.92 -44.14 7.76
CA ASP A 828 -10.07 -45.22 8.27
C ASP A 828 -9.71 -45.00 9.75
N VAL A 829 -10.60 -45.42 10.65
CA VAL A 829 -10.22 -45.77 12.03
C VAL A 829 -10.31 -47.29 12.19
N ASP A 830 -9.67 -48.00 11.26
CA ASP A 830 -9.36 -49.41 11.39
C ASP A 830 -7.89 -49.63 10.99
N GLY A 831 -7.00 -48.98 11.73
CA GLY A 831 -5.59 -49.03 11.41
C GLY A 831 -4.76 -48.26 12.41
N LYS A 832 -4.36 -48.93 13.49
CA LYS A 832 -3.17 -48.53 14.24
C LYS A 832 -2.02 -48.34 13.25
N LYS A 833 -1.63 -47.10 12.99
CA LYS A 833 -0.24 -46.71 12.75
C LYS A 833 -0.11 -45.19 12.84
N ASP A 834 0.69 -44.82 13.84
CA ASP A 834 1.40 -43.57 14.00
C ASP A 834 0.58 -42.32 14.38
N LEU A 835 0.30 -42.24 15.68
CA LEU A 835 0.53 -41.04 16.50
C LEU A 835 1.12 -41.46 17.85
#